data_AF-A0A929B4J8-F1
#
_entry.id   AF-A0A929B4J8-F1
#
_cell.length_a   1.000
_cell.length_b   1.000
_cell.length_c   1.000
_cell.angle_alpha   90.00
_cell.angle_beta   90.00
_cell.angle_gamma   90.00
#
_symmetry.space_group_name_H-M   'P 1'
#
loop_
_entity.id
_entity.type
_entity.pdbx_description
1 polymer ?
#
loop_
_entity_poly.entity_id
_entity_poly.type
_entity_poly.pdbx_seq_one_letter_code
_entity_poly.pdbx_strand_id
1 'polypeptide(L)'
;MDLILCHQTADFDAVGAAVGLSRLKKGAKVVLTGGAHPAVRDFLALHRDEFSLIEMRSVNPKKIRSLTVVDTQQRERVGKAAEWLELSQLNSIELFDHHVNVESDIPATNIYVEAVGATTTLVAELLQQQKIELTPFEATVMALGIHVDTGSLTFDQTTPRDAKAIAWLMEMGANTRIISEYAEPSLSPQVQELLTEALQKLQQENVRGYTLASVQLATETFVPGLSNLAERLVELTETDALLLGHRYYRRGSSENDEERLIVIGRSRIDGTNLNQLFEPYGGGGHAQAASLALRGDNLETTFEQLVEQFKGQIPHPPTARDLMSSPVRTIRPETTIEQAQRILFRYGHSGLSVVDENDELVGIISRRDLDLALHHGFSHAPVKGYMTRNIKTITPDTLLPEIESLMVTYDVGRLPVLDRGQLIGIVTRTDVLRQLHQDRGEKPEAQREKFSSASCLLPSIKGRLAAPLWQLLFQASQAAEQRGWHLYLVGGAVRDLLLAEENEPLLLQDIDLVVDGFHRAADERAGVELASTLQQKYPQARLSVHGEFQTAALLWHKDPEFGSLWVDIATARTEFYPYPAANPEVEASSIRQDLYRRDFTINALAIRLTSPKEGELLDFFGGLLDLRSRQIRVLHANSFIEDPTRIYRAVRFAVRLSFRIEPQTEEYIRYAIESGVYERLRLENHQAPALTTRLKAELKYILQAPYWKPALTLLDHLGALRCLHQSLKLTPQLWWQVRCVSRWLRLLDAENNLEHWLVRLEVLIANLEPSQRGQVATNLQLPKDTIERLQQLAQIQAEVTQNLPYCQRKSEIYKFLRQYQYVSLILVAVRSPKPLRRTLWQYLTQLSRIKPPLDGNDLKALGYKPGPIYKQILDDLLTATLDGQISDRAQAKIFVKRHYSPKLSKKN
;
A
#
# COMPACT_ATOMS: atom_id res chain seq x y z
N MET A 1 15.12 -55.75 16.90
CA MET A 1 14.18 -54.97 17.73
C MET A 1 14.18 -53.59 17.14
N ASP A 2 12.99 -53.10 16.83
CA ASP A 2 12.80 -51.78 16.25
C ASP A 2 12.31 -50.92 17.41
N LEU A 3 13.02 -49.85 17.74
CA LEU A 3 12.78 -49.09 18.96
C LEU A 3 12.41 -47.65 18.63
N ILE A 4 11.51 -47.09 19.44
CA ILE A 4 11.12 -45.69 19.40
C ILE A 4 11.60 -45.06 20.71
N LEU A 5 12.46 -44.05 20.60
CA LEU A 5 13.15 -43.41 21.72
C LEU A 5 12.53 -42.03 21.99
N CYS A 6 11.99 -41.85 23.20
CA CYS A 6 11.66 -40.53 23.72
C CYS A 6 12.90 -39.85 24.30
N HIS A 7 12.86 -38.52 24.47
CA HIS A 7 13.88 -37.80 25.24
C HIS A 7 13.85 -38.17 26.74
N GLN A 8 14.87 -37.76 27.49
CA GLN A 8 15.15 -38.19 28.87
C GLN A 8 14.01 -37.90 29.87
N THR A 9 13.17 -36.90 29.59
CA THR A 9 12.04 -36.49 30.43
C THR A 9 10.78 -36.49 29.59
N ALA A 10 10.34 -37.66 29.13
CA ALA A 10 9.24 -37.77 28.16
C ALA A 10 7.96 -37.07 28.66
N ASP A 11 7.50 -36.08 27.91
CA ASP A 11 6.23 -35.41 28.09
C ASP A 11 5.13 -36.09 27.25
N PHE A 12 3.93 -35.50 27.23
CA PHE A 12 2.81 -36.09 26.51
C PHE A 12 3.00 -36.05 24.99
N ASP A 13 3.73 -35.09 24.43
CA ASP A 13 3.98 -35.06 22.99
C ASP A 13 4.94 -36.19 22.59
N ALA A 14 6.06 -36.34 23.31
CA ALA A 14 6.99 -37.42 23.05
C ALA A 14 6.34 -38.81 23.23
N VAL A 15 5.50 -39.00 24.25
CA VAL A 15 4.79 -40.28 24.46
C VAL A 15 3.69 -40.49 23.42
N GLY A 16 2.91 -39.45 23.10
CA GLY A 16 1.85 -39.49 22.09
C GLY A 16 2.40 -39.88 20.72
N ALA A 17 3.44 -39.17 20.26
CA ALA A 17 4.14 -39.47 19.01
C ALA A 17 4.72 -40.90 19.01
N ALA A 18 5.34 -41.33 20.10
CA ALA A 18 5.92 -42.68 20.18
C ALA A 18 4.86 -43.79 20.15
N VAL A 19 3.74 -43.61 20.84
CA VAL A 19 2.61 -44.56 20.81
C VAL A 19 2.01 -44.64 19.42
N GLY A 20 1.76 -43.51 18.75
CA GLY A 20 1.28 -43.48 17.38
C GLY A 20 2.24 -44.17 16.40
N LEU A 21 3.54 -43.92 16.51
CA LEU A 21 4.56 -44.57 15.66
C LEU A 21 4.66 -46.08 15.92
N SER A 22 4.39 -46.54 17.14
CA SER A 22 4.36 -47.98 17.45
C SER A 22 3.23 -48.72 16.71
N ARG A 23 2.15 -48.00 16.35
CA ARG A 23 1.07 -48.50 15.49
C ARG A 23 1.43 -48.47 14.02
N LEU A 24 2.13 -47.44 13.59
CA LEU A 24 2.66 -47.35 12.22
C LEU A 24 3.68 -48.47 11.94
N LYS A 25 4.55 -48.75 12.93
CA LYS A 25 5.63 -49.74 12.85
C LYS A 25 5.31 -50.98 13.67
N LYS A 26 4.48 -51.88 13.11
CA LYS A 26 4.04 -53.11 13.79
C LYS A 26 5.22 -53.88 14.41
N GLY A 27 5.18 -54.03 15.74
CA GLY A 27 6.20 -54.75 16.51
C GLY A 27 7.31 -53.88 17.08
N ALA A 28 7.34 -52.58 16.77
CA ALA A 28 8.23 -51.63 17.42
C ALA A 28 7.88 -51.44 18.91
N LYS A 29 8.89 -51.19 19.73
CA LYS A 29 8.73 -50.98 21.18
C LYS A 29 9.17 -49.58 21.57
N VAL A 30 8.37 -48.93 22.42
CA VAL A 30 8.65 -47.58 22.93
C VAL A 30 9.57 -47.69 24.14
N VAL A 31 10.64 -46.90 24.15
CA VAL A 31 11.64 -46.88 25.22
C VAL A 31 11.68 -45.47 25.82
N LEU A 32 11.37 -45.39 27.11
CA LEU A 32 11.63 -44.18 27.91
C LEU A 32 13.10 -44.22 28.32
N THR A 33 13.91 -43.33 27.74
CA THR A 33 15.39 -43.36 27.85
C THR A 33 15.91 -42.86 29.20
N GLY A 34 15.08 -42.10 29.94
CA GLY A 34 15.31 -41.70 31.33
C GLY A 34 14.05 -41.95 32.17
N GLY A 35 13.26 -40.90 32.36
CA GLY A 35 11.98 -40.91 33.05
C GLY A 35 10.87 -40.24 32.23
N ALA A 36 9.76 -39.94 32.89
CA ALA A 36 8.64 -39.22 32.30
C ALA A 36 8.33 -37.98 33.15
N HIS A 37 7.78 -36.94 32.51
CA HIS A 37 7.22 -35.79 33.21
C HIS A 37 6.19 -36.25 34.27
N PRO A 38 6.07 -35.61 35.45
CA PRO A 38 5.19 -36.10 36.53
C PRO A 38 3.77 -36.46 36.09
N ALA A 39 3.13 -35.60 35.29
CA ALA A 39 1.79 -35.85 34.75
C ALA A 39 1.72 -37.11 33.87
N VAL A 40 2.74 -37.34 33.03
CA VAL A 40 2.85 -38.53 32.19
C VAL A 40 3.12 -39.77 33.04
N ARG A 41 3.97 -39.66 34.07
CA ARG A 41 4.23 -40.76 35.00
C ARG A 41 2.95 -41.20 35.71
N ASP A 42 2.15 -40.24 36.17
CA ASP A 42 0.91 -40.51 36.89
C ASP A 42 -0.16 -41.09 35.95
N PHE A 43 -0.23 -40.62 34.70
CA PHE A 43 -1.05 -41.23 33.64
C PHE A 43 -0.61 -42.66 33.33
N LEU A 44 0.69 -42.89 33.12
CA LEU A 44 1.25 -44.22 32.84
C LEU A 44 1.11 -45.18 34.02
N ALA A 45 1.05 -44.69 35.27
CA ALA A 45 0.80 -45.56 36.42
C ALA A 45 -0.55 -46.30 36.32
N LEU A 46 -1.53 -45.70 35.64
CA LEU A 46 -2.87 -46.26 35.44
C LEU A 46 -3.04 -46.94 34.07
N HIS A 47 -2.28 -46.51 33.06
CA HIS A 47 -2.52 -46.89 31.66
C HIS A 47 -1.32 -47.56 30.95
N ARG A 48 -0.21 -47.83 31.65
CA ARG A 48 1.02 -48.35 31.02
C ARG A 48 0.82 -49.65 30.24
N ASP A 49 -0.03 -50.54 30.71
CA ASP A 49 -0.24 -51.87 30.09
C ASP A 49 -0.95 -51.79 28.72
N GLU A 50 -1.56 -50.64 28.40
CA GLU A 50 -2.18 -50.38 27.09
C GLU A 50 -1.15 -50.07 26.00
N PHE A 51 0.11 -49.79 26.36
CA PHE A 51 1.15 -49.34 25.43
C PHE A 51 2.32 -50.32 25.35
N SER A 52 2.95 -50.42 24.18
CA SER A 52 4.14 -51.26 23.94
C SER A 52 5.44 -50.66 24.52
N LEU A 53 5.39 -50.22 25.78
CA LEU A 53 6.51 -49.64 26.53
C LEU A 53 7.42 -50.75 27.07
N ILE A 54 8.73 -50.56 26.93
CA ILE A 54 9.74 -51.40 27.58
C ILE A 54 10.76 -50.51 28.30
N GLU A 55 11.31 -51.02 29.40
CA GLU A 55 12.37 -50.32 30.12
C GLU A 55 13.70 -50.43 29.38
N MET A 56 14.51 -49.37 29.43
CA MET A 56 15.81 -49.32 28.77
C MET A 56 16.71 -50.49 29.18
N ARG A 57 16.66 -50.91 30.45
CA ARG A 57 17.44 -52.06 30.98
C ARG A 57 17.07 -53.41 30.37
N SER A 58 15.88 -53.53 29.79
CA SER A 58 15.38 -54.76 29.16
C SER A 58 15.76 -54.84 27.67
N VAL A 59 16.36 -53.78 27.11
CA VAL A 59 16.81 -53.74 25.71
C VAL A 59 18.17 -54.42 25.59
N ASN A 60 18.30 -55.32 24.60
CA ASN A 60 19.59 -55.87 24.21
C ASN A 60 20.15 -55.11 23.00
N PRO A 61 21.22 -54.29 23.15
CA PRO A 61 21.74 -53.46 22.06
C PRO A 61 22.16 -54.24 20.81
N LYS A 62 22.63 -55.49 20.97
CA LYS A 62 23.03 -56.35 19.84
C LYS A 62 21.86 -56.80 18.97
N LYS A 63 20.62 -56.71 19.47
CA LYS A 63 19.41 -57.09 18.74
C LYS A 63 18.69 -55.89 18.12
N ILE A 64 19.17 -54.65 18.31
CA ILE A 64 18.54 -53.45 17.73
C ILE A 64 18.77 -53.47 16.21
N ARG A 65 17.70 -53.24 15.44
CA ARG A 65 17.74 -53.18 13.97
C ARG A 65 17.44 -51.79 13.44
N SER A 66 16.58 -51.02 14.08
CA SER A 66 16.27 -49.64 13.69
C SER A 66 15.89 -48.82 14.91
N LEU A 67 16.11 -47.51 14.80
CA LEU A 67 15.77 -46.53 15.84
C LEU A 67 14.88 -45.45 15.25
N THR A 68 13.93 -44.94 16.05
CA THR A 68 13.12 -43.77 15.72
C THR A 68 13.15 -42.83 16.91
N VAL A 69 13.60 -41.59 16.72
CA VAL A 69 13.67 -40.57 17.77
C VAL A 69 12.50 -39.61 17.59
N VAL A 70 11.84 -39.25 18.69
CA VAL A 70 10.69 -38.33 18.69
C VAL A 70 10.95 -37.12 19.59
N ASP A 71 10.44 -35.97 19.17
CA ASP A 71 10.42 -34.69 19.91
C ASP A 71 11.81 -34.19 20.36
N THR A 72 12.85 -34.58 19.63
CA THR A 72 14.18 -34.02 19.83
C THR A 72 15.11 -34.28 18.66
N GLN A 73 15.88 -33.25 18.31
CA GLN A 73 16.98 -33.29 17.35
C GLN A 73 18.38 -33.42 17.99
N GLN A 74 18.46 -33.54 19.33
CA GLN A 74 19.73 -33.50 20.08
C GLN A 74 20.06 -34.83 20.75
N ARG A 75 21.26 -35.38 20.55
CA ARG A 75 21.74 -36.64 21.15
C ARG A 75 21.71 -36.57 22.68
N GLU A 76 22.08 -35.43 23.26
CA GLU A 76 22.09 -35.23 24.71
C GLU A 76 20.70 -35.48 25.33
N ARG A 77 19.65 -35.01 24.65
CA ARG A 77 18.25 -35.19 25.09
C ARG A 77 17.79 -36.65 25.06
N VAL A 78 18.48 -37.55 24.37
CA VAL A 78 18.16 -39.00 24.36
C VAL A 78 18.98 -39.79 25.42
N GLY A 79 19.94 -39.13 26.08
CA GLY A 79 20.68 -39.67 27.23
C GLY A 79 21.50 -40.91 26.92
N LYS A 80 21.48 -41.91 27.81
CA LYS A 80 22.30 -43.13 27.67
C LYS A 80 21.99 -43.92 26.39
N ALA A 81 20.81 -43.74 25.80
CA ALA A 81 20.45 -44.38 24.54
C ALA A 81 21.14 -43.73 23.32
N ALA A 82 21.79 -42.56 23.48
CA ALA A 82 22.56 -41.92 22.41
C ALA A 82 23.69 -42.82 21.89
N GLU A 83 24.28 -43.67 22.74
CA GLU A 83 25.28 -44.67 22.33
C GLU A 83 24.73 -45.67 21.30
N TRP A 84 23.41 -45.87 21.27
CA TRP A 84 22.79 -46.80 20.32
C TRP A 84 22.68 -46.23 18.91
N LEU A 85 22.75 -44.92 18.74
CA LEU A 85 22.70 -44.27 17.42
C LEU A 85 23.92 -44.59 16.54
N GLU A 86 25.01 -45.05 17.16
CA GLU A 86 26.30 -45.37 16.49
C GLU A 86 26.48 -46.89 16.23
N LEU A 87 25.43 -47.69 16.46
CA LEU A 87 25.51 -49.14 16.25
C LEU A 87 25.61 -49.49 14.76
N SER A 88 26.68 -50.19 14.38
CA SER A 88 26.96 -50.53 12.97
C SER A 88 25.95 -51.49 12.33
N GLN A 89 25.15 -52.19 13.13
CA GLN A 89 24.10 -53.11 12.67
C GLN A 89 22.73 -52.45 12.43
N LEU A 90 22.60 -51.12 12.56
CA LEU A 90 21.34 -50.42 12.31
C LEU A 90 21.01 -50.34 10.81
N ASN A 91 19.78 -50.70 10.46
CA ASN A 91 19.21 -50.59 9.12
C ASN A 91 18.76 -49.17 8.80
N SER A 92 18.21 -48.45 9.80
CA SER A 92 17.72 -47.08 9.65
C SER A 92 17.60 -46.36 10.98
N ILE A 93 17.77 -45.04 10.93
CA ILE A 93 17.45 -44.09 12.01
C ILE A 93 16.45 -43.10 11.45
N GLU A 94 15.31 -42.93 12.12
CA GLU A 94 14.30 -41.94 11.74
C GLU A 94 14.13 -40.90 12.84
N LEU A 95 13.83 -39.67 12.46
CA LEU A 95 13.69 -38.53 13.36
C LEU A 95 12.36 -37.83 13.08
N PHE A 96 11.56 -37.62 14.13
CA PHE A 96 10.31 -36.85 14.11
C PHE A 96 10.39 -35.73 15.13
N ASP A 97 10.22 -34.48 14.70
CA ASP A 97 10.25 -33.30 15.57
C ASP A 97 9.43 -32.18 14.91
N HIS A 98 8.97 -31.20 15.67
CA HIS A 98 8.27 -30.01 15.16
C HIS A 98 9.13 -28.73 15.18
N HIS A 99 10.32 -28.78 15.79
CA HIS A 99 11.24 -27.65 15.89
C HIS A 99 12.10 -27.42 14.63
N VAL A 100 11.62 -26.61 13.67
CA VAL A 100 12.30 -26.37 12.37
C VAL A 100 13.62 -25.57 12.40
N ASN A 101 13.92 -24.86 13.50
CA ASN A 101 15.10 -23.97 13.59
C ASN A 101 16.24 -24.55 14.45
N VAL A 102 16.28 -25.86 14.64
CA VAL A 102 17.29 -26.55 15.46
C VAL A 102 18.23 -27.33 14.56
N GLU A 103 19.54 -27.19 14.76
CA GLU A 103 20.54 -28.00 14.05
C GLU A 103 20.63 -29.39 14.69
N SER A 104 20.29 -30.44 13.95
CA SER A 104 20.29 -31.82 14.45
C SER A 104 21.69 -32.43 14.47
N ASP A 105 22.10 -33.00 15.61
CA ASP A 105 23.34 -33.79 15.74
C ASP A 105 23.08 -35.31 15.57
N ILE A 106 21.82 -35.74 15.50
CA ILE A 106 21.42 -37.14 15.33
C ILE A 106 21.68 -37.59 13.87
N PRO A 107 22.35 -38.73 13.62
CA PRO A 107 22.68 -39.21 12.27
C PRO A 107 21.47 -39.92 11.63
N ALA A 108 20.36 -39.22 11.48
CA ALA A 108 19.11 -39.77 10.97
C ALA A 108 19.17 -40.07 9.47
N THR A 109 18.70 -41.26 9.08
CA THR A 109 18.51 -41.67 7.68
C THR A 109 17.32 -40.96 7.04
N ASN A 110 16.23 -40.78 7.78
CA ASN A 110 15.06 -40.00 7.35
C ASN A 110 14.67 -38.99 8.44
N ILE A 111 14.31 -37.79 8.03
CA ILE A 111 14.00 -36.66 8.90
C ILE A 111 12.60 -36.14 8.55
N TYR A 112 11.72 -36.10 9.54
CA TYR A 112 10.36 -35.60 9.46
C TYR A 112 10.22 -34.43 10.43
N VAL A 113 10.59 -33.24 9.95
CA VAL A 113 10.53 -32.01 10.75
C VAL A 113 9.71 -30.96 10.02
N GLU A 114 8.61 -30.54 10.62
CA GLU A 114 7.68 -29.56 10.07
C GLU A 114 7.19 -28.61 11.15
N ALA A 115 6.90 -27.36 10.77
CA ALA A 115 6.39 -26.34 11.68
C ALA A 115 4.90 -26.60 12.01
N VAL A 116 4.66 -27.48 12.99
CA VAL A 116 3.35 -27.78 13.57
C VAL A 116 3.39 -27.60 15.09
N GLY A 117 2.24 -27.57 15.74
CA GLY A 117 2.14 -27.32 17.16
C GLY A 117 2.63 -28.45 18.07
N ALA A 118 2.72 -29.69 17.56
CA ALA A 118 3.21 -30.87 18.30
C ALA A 118 3.78 -31.94 17.35
N THR A 119 4.79 -32.71 17.76
CA THR A 119 5.32 -33.85 16.99
C THR A 119 4.23 -34.91 16.75
N THR A 120 3.33 -35.09 17.73
CA THR A 120 2.19 -36.00 17.64
C THR A 120 1.25 -35.67 16.49
N THR A 121 1.14 -34.40 16.08
CA THR A 121 0.34 -33.98 14.91
C THR A 121 0.85 -34.63 13.63
N LEU A 122 2.17 -34.68 13.42
CA LEU A 122 2.77 -35.34 12.25
C LEU A 122 2.44 -36.83 12.22
N VAL A 123 2.52 -37.47 13.38
CA VAL A 123 2.23 -38.90 13.51
C VAL A 123 0.75 -39.20 13.28
N ALA A 124 -0.15 -38.36 13.82
CA ALA A 124 -1.60 -38.48 13.60
C ALA A 124 -1.96 -38.36 12.12
N GLU A 125 -1.38 -37.41 11.40
CA GLU A 125 -1.60 -37.25 9.96
C GLU A 125 -1.13 -38.48 9.17
N LEU A 126 0.03 -39.04 9.50
CA LEU A 126 0.53 -40.27 8.86
C LEU A 126 -0.39 -41.47 9.10
N LEU A 127 -0.89 -41.63 10.32
CA LEU A 127 -1.83 -42.70 10.66
C LEU A 127 -3.17 -42.53 9.94
N GLN A 128 -3.67 -41.30 9.86
CA GLN A 128 -4.90 -40.96 9.13
C GLN A 128 -4.76 -41.27 7.63
N GLN A 129 -3.65 -40.87 7.01
CA GLN A 129 -3.37 -41.14 5.60
C GLN A 129 -3.33 -42.65 5.30
N GLN A 130 -2.76 -43.44 6.22
CA GLN A 130 -2.67 -44.90 6.09
C GLN A 130 -3.92 -45.64 6.58
N LYS A 131 -4.95 -44.92 7.06
CA LYS A 131 -6.21 -45.46 7.60
C LYS A 131 -5.98 -46.51 8.69
N ILE A 132 -5.06 -46.23 9.60
CA ILE A 132 -4.76 -47.12 10.73
C ILE A 132 -5.73 -46.81 11.88
N GLU A 133 -6.41 -47.85 12.38
CA GLU A 133 -7.28 -47.74 13.56
C GLU A 133 -6.47 -47.70 14.86
N LEU A 134 -6.90 -46.83 15.78
CA LEU A 134 -6.34 -46.66 17.11
C LEU A 134 -7.31 -47.17 18.18
N THR A 135 -6.79 -47.63 19.32
CA THR A 135 -7.64 -47.84 20.49
C THR A 135 -8.00 -46.50 21.11
N PRO A 136 -9.10 -46.42 21.89
CA PRO A 136 -9.43 -45.21 22.64
C PRO A 136 -8.28 -44.71 23.53
N PHE A 137 -7.50 -45.58 24.14
CA PHE A 137 -6.35 -45.21 24.98
C PHE A 137 -5.20 -44.61 24.16
N GLU A 138 -4.92 -45.17 22.99
CA GLU A 138 -3.90 -44.62 22.07
C GLU A 138 -4.34 -43.27 21.51
N ALA A 139 -5.60 -43.14 21.09
CA ALA A 139 -6.15 -41.88 20.64
C ALA A 139 -6.13 -40.82 21.77
N THR A 140 -6.39 -41.23 23.02
CA THR A 140 -6.37 -40.33 24.18
C THR A 140 -4.96 -39.81 24.48
N VAL A 141 -3.94 -40.67 24.54
CA VAL A 141 -2.56 -40.21 24.84
C VAL A 141 -1.98 -39.36 23.71
N MET A 142 -2.34 -39.67 22.46
CA MET A 142 -1.98 -38.82 21.32
C MET A 142 -2.67 -37.46 21.39
N ALA A 143 -3.97 -37.42 21.72
CA ALA A 143 -4.69 -36.16 21.86
C ALA A 143 -4.11 -35.32 23.01
N LEU A 144 -3.73 -35.94 24.13
CA LEU A 144 -3.03 -35.29 25.23
C LEU A 144 -1.70 -34.65 24.78
N GLY A 145 -0.93 -35.33 23.92
CA GLY A 145 0.30 -34.77 23.36
C GLY A 145 0.07 -33.46 22.64
N ILE A 146 -0.94 -33.42 21.76
CA ILE A 146 -1.28 -32.18 21.03
C ILE A 146 -1.84 -31.12 21.99
N HIS A 147 -2.77 -31.49 22.89
CA HIS A 147 -3.38 -30.53 23.83
C HIS A 147 -2.35 -29.85 24.75
N VAL A 148 -1.37 -30.60 25.27
CA VAL A 148 -0.38 -30.04 26.18
C VAL A 148 0.58 -29.10 25.45
N ASP A 149 1.04 -29.49 24.26
CA ASP A 149 2.09 -28.75 23.54
C ASP A 149 1.56 -27.54 22.74
N THR A 150 0.25 -27.53 22.45
CA THR A 150 -0.44 -26.40 21.82
C THR A 150 -1.19 -25.49 22.79
N GLY A 151 -1.14 -25.76 24.10
CA GLY A 151 -1.95 -25.04 25.07
C GLY A 151 -3.44 -25.19 24.78
N SER A 152 -3.89 -26.38 24.40
CA SER A 152 -5.24 -26.64 23.88
C SER A 152 -5.63 -25.70 22.74
N LEU A 153 -4.72 -25.58 21.76
CA LEU A 153 -4.84 -24.75 20.55
C LEU A 153 -4.73 -23.23 20.76
N THR A 154 -4.23 -22.78 21.90
CA THR A 154 -4.13 -21.35 22.23
C THR A 154 -2.72 -20.76 22.12
N PHE A 155 -1.68 -21.59 22.07
CA PHE A 155 -0.31 -21.11 21.91
C PHE A 155 -0.03 -20.63 20.48
N ASP A 156 0.82 -19.61 20.34
CA ASP A 156 1.16 -18.95 19.07
C ASP A 156 1.69 -19.91 17.99
N GLN A 157 2.36 -20.99 18.39
CA GLN A 157 2.92 -22.03 17.50
C GLN A 157 1.88 -23.04 17.00
N THR A 158 0.63 -22.96 17.49
CA THR A 158 -0.46 -23.84 17.08
C THR A 158 -0.85 -23.58 15.63
N THR A 159 -1.08 -24.65 14.86
CA THR A 159 -1.52 -24.58 13.47
C THR A 159 -2.91 -25.20 13.27
N PRO A 160 -3.60 -24.91 12.15
CA PRO A 160 -4.84 -25.59 11.80
C PRO A 160 -4.71 -27.12 11.63
N ARG A 161 -3.48 -27.63 11.48
CA ARG A 161 -3.22 -29.08 11.37
C ARG A 161 -3.39 -29.76 12.72
N ASP A 162 -2.98 -29.11 13.80
CA ASP A 162 -3.15 -29.61 15.16
C ASP A 162 -4.63 -29.80 15.50
N ALA A 163 -5.46 -28.80 15.14
CA ALA A 163 -6.92 -28.88 15.33
C ALA A 163 -7.55 -30.03 14.52
N LYS A 164 -7.09 -30.27 13.29
CA LYS A 164 -7.57 -31.39 12.46
C LYS A 164 -7.15 -32.74 13.02
N ALA A 165 -5.91 -32.84 13.51
CA ALA A 165 -5.40 -34.04 14.15
C ALA A 165 -6.19 -34.37 15.42
N ILE A 166 -6.46 -33.38 16.28
CA ILE A 166 -7.33 -33.56 17.46
C ILE A 166 -8.73 -34.03 17.04
N ALA A 167 -9.35 -33.38 16.06
CA ALA A 167 -10.67 -33.77 15.57
C ALA A 167 -10.70 -35.23 15.13
N TRP A 168 -9.69 -35.67 14.39
CA TRP A 168 -9.56 -37.08 13.97
C TRP A 168 -9.33 -38.02 15.16
N LEU A 169 -8.48 -37.66 16.12
CA LEU A 169 -8.25 -38.47 17.32
C LEU A 169 -9.53 -38.60 18.17
N MET A 170 -10.35 -37.55 18.23
CA MET A 170 -11.68 -37.59 18.86
C MET A 170 -12.64 -38.54 18.12
N GLU A 171 -12.62 -38.54 16.77
CA GLU A 171 -13.38 -39.53 15.98
C GLU A 171 -12.93 -40.97 16.28
N MET A 172 -11.66 -41.18 16.62
CA MET A 172 -11.11 -42.49 17.05
C MET A 172 -11.40 -42.83 18.51
N GLY A 173 -12.17 -42.00 19.22
CA GLY A 173 -12.64 -42.28 20.58
C GLY A 173 -11.72 -41.76 21.69
N ALA A 174 -10.90 -40.75 21.42
CA ALA A 174 -10.12 -40.08 22.48
C ALA A 174 -11.05 -39.59 23.63
N ASN A 175 -10.67 -39.90 24.87
CA ASN A 175 -11.49 -39.63 26.04
C ASN A 175 -11.26 -38.21 26.56
N THR A 176 -12.21 -37.33 26.26
CA THR A 176 -12.15 -35.90 26.63
C THR A 176 -12.07 -35.66 28.14
N ARG A 177 -12.61 -36.55 28.97
CA ARG A 177 -12.53 -36.43 30.44
C ARG A 177 -11.09 -36.61 30.91
N ILE A 178 -10.40 -37.62 30.39
CA ILE A 178 -8.98 -37.86 30.72
C ILE A 178 -8.12 -36.75 30.14
N ILE A 179 -8.43 -36.26 28.92
CA ILE A 179 -7.75 -35.10 28.35
C ILE A 179 -7.86 -33.91 29.30
N SER A 180 -9.07 -33.57 29.76
CA SER A 180 -9.28 -32.45 30.70
C SER A 180 -8.55 -32.62 32.03
N GLU A 181 -8.37 -33.85 32.52
CA GLU A 181 -7.69 -34.13 33.79
C GLU A 181 -6.17 -33.93 33.71
N TYR A 182 -5.56 -34.18 32.55
CA TYR A 182 -4.10 -34.17 32.37
C TYR A 182 -3.57 -33.02 31.48
N ALA A 183 -4.42 -32.37 30.68
CA ALA A 183 -4.03 -31.25 29.81
C ALA A 183 -3.82 -29.95 30.59
N GLU A 184 -4.60 -29.71 31.63
CA GLU A 184 -4.37 -28.63 32.60
C GLU A 184 -3.83 -29.26 33.89
N PRO A 185 -2.53 -29.10 34.23
CA PRO A 185 -2.05 -29.60 35.50
C PRO A 185 -2.78 -28.84 36.61
N SER A 186 -3.68 -29.54 37.31
CA SER A 186 -4.28 -29.01 38.54
C SER A 186 -3.14 -28.50 39.43
N LEU A 187 -3.23 -27.24 39.88
CA LEU A 187 -2.21 -26.66 40.76
C LEU A 187 -2.04 -27.61 41.94
N SER A 188 -0.81 -28.06 42.20
CA SER A 188 -0.55 -28.91 43.36
C SER A 188 -0.98 -28.18 44.63
N PRO A 189 -1.34 -28.87 45.72
CA PRO A 189 -1.74 -28.21 46.96
C PRO A 189 -0.72 -27.15 47.42
N GLN A 190 0.58 -27.44 47.27
CA GLN A 190 1.66 -26.48 47.55
C GLN A 190 1.63 -25.24 46.63
N VAL A 191 1.35 -25.41 45.34
CA VAL A 191 1.25 -24.28 44.41
C VAL A 191 -0.06 -23.49 44.64
N GLN A 192 -1.14 -24.13 45.09
CA GLN A 192 -2.39 -23.44 45.47
C GLN A 192 -2.18 -22.55 46.70
N GLU A 193 -1.44 -23.04 47.69
CA GLU A 193 -1.04 -22.23 48.85
C GLU A 193 -0.18 -21.04 48.42
N LEU A 194 0.83 -21.28 47.57
CA LEU A 194 1.67 -20.20 47.02
C LEU A 194 0.90 -19.22 46.15
N LEU A 195 -0.12 -19.65 45.39
CA LEU A 195 -1.00 -18.75 44.65
C LEU A 195 -1.77 -17.83 45.59
N THR A 196 -2.31 -18.40 46.67
CA THR A 196 -3.03 -17.62 47.69
C THR A 196 -2.10 -16.60 48.35
N GLU A 197 -0.88 -17.01 48.71
CA GLU A 197 0.12 -16.12 49.28
C GLU A 197 0.57 -15.04 48.27
N ALA A 198 0.76 -15.42 47.00
CA ALA A 198 1.16 -14.50 45.95
C ALA A 198 0.12 -13.42 45.71
N LEU A 199 -1.16 -13.77 45.64
CA LEU A 199 -2.25 -12.80 45.50
C LEU A 199 -2.34 -11.83 46.69
N GLN A 200 -1.98 -12.26 47.90
CA GLN A 200 -1.94 -11.40 49.08
C GLN A 200 -0.73 -10.44 49.10
N LYS A 201 0.41 -10.88 48.56
CA LYS A 201 1.67 -10.13 48.56
C LYS A 201 1.96 -9.38 47.26
N LEU A 202 1.11 -9.54 46.25
CA LEU A 202 1.28 -8.94 44.94
C LEU A 202 1.37 -7.42 45.05
N GLN A 203 2.44 -6.84 44.52
CA GLN A 203 2.59 -5.40 44.37
C GLN A 203 2.24 -5.05 42.93
N GLN A 204 1.30 -4.13 42.73
CA GLN A 204 0.90 -3.65 41.42
C GLN A 204 1.20 -2.16 41.30
N GLU A 205 1.73 -1.77 40.15
CA GLU A 205 2.02 -0.38 39.82
C GLU A 205 1.64 -0.10 38.36
N ASN A 206 1.06 1.09 38.12
CA ASN A 206 0.81 1.57 36.78
C ASN A 206 2.01 2.35 36.26
N VAL A 207 2.69 1.80 35.26
CA VAL A 207 3.88 2.39 34.64
C VAL A 207 3.57 2.70 33.19
N ARG A 208 3.53 3.99 32.84
CA ARG A 208 3.30 4.46 31.47
C ARG A 208 2.02 3.87 30.83
N GLY A 209 0.97 3.70 31.63
CA GLY A 209 -0.32 3.15 31.17
C GLY A 209 -0.41 1.62 31.14
N TYR A 210 0.65 0.91 31.52
CA TYR A 210 0.67 -0.54 31.66
C TYR A 210 0.66 -0.95 33.14
N THR A 211 -0.02 -2.04 33.46
CA THR A 211 -0.07 -2.61 34.81
C THR A 211 1.07 -3.60 35.00
N LEU A 212 2.09 -3.21 35.77
CA LEU A 212 3.19 -4.08 36.16
C LEU A 212 2.93 -4.68 37.54
N ALA A 213 3.10 -6.00 37.66
CA ALA A 213 3.07 -6.69 38.93
C ALA A 213 4.43 -7.27 39.31
N SER A 214 4.71 -7.30 40.61
CA SER A 214 5.85 -8.02 41.17
C SER A 214 5.45 -8.72 42.47
N VAL A 215 6.04 -9.90 42.72
CA VAL A 215 5.81 -10.63 43.97
C VAL A 215 7.03 -11.47 44.33
N GLN A 216 7.33 -11.55 45.63
CA GLN A 216 8.33 -12.46 46.17
C GLN A 216 7.70 -13.45 47.14
N LEU A 217 8.04 -14.72 46.97
CA LEU A 217 7.60 -15.84 47.78
C LEU A 217 8.80 -16.52 48.42
N ALA A 218 8.62 -17.12 49.60
CA ALA A 218 9.68 -17.81 50.32
C ALA A 218 9.20 -19.16 50.85
N THR A 219 9.96 -20.22 50.61
CA THR A 219 9.65 -21.59 51.05
C THR A 219 10.90 -22.29 51.60
N GLU A 220 10.71 -23.38 52.36
CA GLU A 220 11.83 -24.16 52.88
C GLU A 220 12.55 -24.97 51.80
N THR A 221 11.87 -25.33 50.70
CA THR A 221 12.41 -26.21 49.65
C THR A 221 11.97 -25.75 48.27
N PHE A 222 12.70 -26.16 47.24
CA PHE A 222 12.33 -25.85 45.86
C PHE A 222 10.94 -26.39 45.50
N VAL A 223 10.05 -25.51 45.04
CA VAL A 223 8.73 -25.88 44.54
C VAL A 223 8.75 -25.89 43.01
N PRO A 224 8.52 -27.04 42.34
CA PRO A 224 8.40 -27.10 40.89
C PRO A 224 7.06 -26.50 40.40
N GLY A 225 7.00 -26.04 39.15
CA GLY A 225 5.76 -25.59 38.52
C GLY A 225 5.41 -24.10 38.71
N LEU A 226 6.34 -23.28 39.19
CA LEU A 226 6.12 -21.84 39.42
C LEU A 226 5.88 -21.02 38.14
N SER A 227 6.23 -21.55 36.97
CA SER A 227 5.92 -20.91 35.69
C SER A 227 4.42 -20.83 35.43
N ASN A 228 3.67 -21.88 35.76
CA ASN A 228 2.20 -21.90 35.65
C ASN A 228 1.56 -20.99 36.69
N LEU A 229 2.17 -20.89 37.88
CA LEU A 229 1.75 -19.92 38.88
C LEU A 229 1.87 -18.48 38.37
N ALA A 230 2.99 -18.13 37.74
CA ALA A 230 3.21 -16.80 37.17
C ALA A 230 2.20 -16.49 36.05
N GLU A 231 1.94 -17.45 35.15
CA GLU A 231 0.93 -17.30 34.09
C GLU A 231 -0.47 -17.10 34.68
N ARG A 232 -0.84 -17.90 35.69
CA ARG A 232 -2.14 -17.78 36.34
C ARG A 232 -2.31 -16.47 37.10
N LEU A 233 -1.25 -15.93 37.70
CA LEU A 233 -1.26 -14.61 38.31
C LEU A 233 -1.50 -13.51 37.28
N VAL A 234 -0.83 -13.56 36.12
CA VAL A 234 -1.05 -12.61 35.03
C VAL A 234 -2.52 -12.64 34.56
N GLU A 235 -3.10 -13.83 34.40
CA GLU A 235 -4.51 -13.99 34.02
C GLU A 235 -5.49 -13.47 35.07
N LEU A 236 -5.32 -13.88 36.34
CA LEU A 236 -6.25 -13.55 37.42
C LEU A 236 -6.22 -12.08 37.81
N THR A 237 -5.09 -11.40 37.59
CA THR A 237 -4.87 -10.03 38.03
C THR A 237 -4.93 -9.02 36.90
N GLU A 238 -5.15 -9.50 35.66
CA GLU A 238 -5.22 -8.70 34.43
C GLU A 238 -4.00 -7.77 34.25
N THR A 239 -2.81 -8.18 34.72
CA THR A 239 -1.58 -7.40 34.60
C THR A 239 -0.95 -7.57 33.22
N ASP A 240 -0.33 -6.52 32.69
CA ASP A 240 0.38 -6.57 31.41
C ASP A 240 1.74 -7.25 31.53
N ALA A 241 2.39 -7.16 32.70
CA ALA A 241 3.65 -7.84 32.97
C ALA A 241 3.77 -8.26 34.45
N LEU A 242 4.51 -9.34 34.71
CA LEU A 242 4.75 -9.91 36.04
C LEU A 242 6.22 -10.33 36.20
N LEU A 243 6.81 -9.98 37.35
CA LEU A 243 8.06 -10.57 37.86
C LEU A 243 7.77 -11.32 39.16
N LEU A 244 7.94 -12.64 39.15
CA LEU A 244 7.77 -13.51 40.31
C LEU A 244 9.12 -14.00 40.82
N GLY A 245 9.48 -13.66 42.05
CA GLY A 245 10.65 -14.17 42.76
C GLY A 245 10.27 -15.28 43.74
N HIS A 246 11.01 -16.40 43.73
CA HIS A 246 10.82 -17.50 44.68
C HIS A 246 12.15 -17.85 45.37
N ARG A 247 12.20 -17.61 46.67
CA ARG A 247 13.37 -17.82 47.54
C ARG A 247 13.25 -19.14 48.30
N TYR A 248 14.32 -19.94 48.32
CA TYR A 248 14.34 -21.20 49.07
C TYR A 248 15.76 -21.58 49.51
N TYR A 249 15.85 -22.44 50.52
CA TYR A 249 17.12 -22.96 51.03
C TYR A 249 17.42 -24.34 50.46
N ARG A 250 18.68 -24.61 50.11
CA ARG A 250 19.13 -25.96 49.73
C ARG A 250 19.95 -26.56 50.87
N ARG A 251 19.41 -27.57 51.55
CA ARG A 251 20.17 -28.35 52.55
C ARG A 251 21.36 -29.05 51.89
N GLY A 252 22.57 -28.60 52.21
CA GLY A 252 23.83 -29.25 51.88
C GLY A 252 24.28 -30.23 52.98
N SER A 253 25.12 -31.20 52.63
CA SER A 253 25.63 -32.24 53.54
C SER A 253 26.73 -31.79 54.52
N SER A 254 26.88 -30.48 54.79
CA SER A 254 27.77 -29.93 55.82
C SER A 254 27.60 -28.39 55.92
N GLU A 255 27.11 -27.92 57.07
CA GLU A 255 27.15 -26.56 57.67
C GLU A 255 26.99 -25.25 56.87
N ASN A 256 26.72 -25.25 55.55
CA ASN A 256 26.34 -24.04 54.80
C ASN A 256 24.99 -24.24 54.09
N ASP A 257 23.91 -23.75 54.67
CA ASP A 257 22.63 -23.60 53.95
C ASP A 257 22.80 -22.51 52.89
N GLU A 258 22.76 -22.88 51.61
CA GLU A 258 22.82 -21.93 50.49
C GLU A 258 21.42 -21.43 50.15
N GLU A 259 21.22 -20.11 50.24
CA GLU A 259 20.01 -19.45 49.77
C GLU A 259 20.00 -19.31 48.24
N ARG A 260 18.83 -19.54 47.63
CA ARG A 260 18.63 -19.44 46.18
C ARG A 260 17.39 -18.62 45.87
N LEU A 261 17.44 -17.88 44.77
CA LEU A 261 16.30 -17.13 44.22
C LEU A 261 16.08 -17.54 42.78
N ILE A 262 14.84 -17.91 42.45
CA ILE A 262 14.38 -18.09 41.07
C ILE A 262 13.51 -16.89 40.72
N VAL A 263 13.78 -16.26 39.58
CA VAL A 263 12.94 -15.18 39.06
C VAL A 263 12.31 -15.62 37.75
N ILE A 264 11.00 -15.44 37.64
CA ILE A 264 10.19 -15.78 36.48
C ILE A 264 9.53 -14.49 35.98
N GLY A 265 9.79 -14.15 34.72
CA GLY A 265 9.19 -12.99 34.05
C GLY A 265 8.10 -13.40 33.07
N ARG A 266 7.03 -12.62 33.00
CA ARG A 266 5.99 -12.65 31.95
C ARG A 266 5.68 -11.24 31.49
N SER A 267 5.56 -11.01 30.19
CA SER A 267 5.22 -9.70 29.62
C SER A 267 4.37 -9.85 28.36
N ARG A 268 3.29 -9.07 28.31
CA ARG A 268 2.44 -8.84 27.13
C ARG A 268 2.70 -7.46 26.50
N ILE A 269 3.65 -6.71 27.03
CA ILE A 269 3.97 -5.34 26.59
C ILE A 269 4.91 -5.39 25.39
N ASP A 270 4.42 -4.97 24.23
CA ASP A 270 5.23 -4.83 23.02
C ASP A 270 6.39 -3.85 23.23
N GLY A 271 7.59 -4.23 22.75
CA GLY A 271 8.81 -3.44 22.94
C GLY A 271 9.61 -3.76 24.22
N THR A 272 9.10 -4.62 25.11
CA THR A 272 9.88 -5.15 26.24
C THR A 272 10.60 -6.45 25.88
N ASN A 273 11.74 -6.76 26.53
CA ASN A 273 12.49 -8.00 26.30
C ASN A 273 13.05 -8.57 27.60
N LEU A 274 12.34 -9.56 28.15
CA LEU A 274 12.73 -10.26 29.38
C LEU A 274 14.00 -11.10 29.21
N ASN A 275 14.24 -11.71 28.04
CA ASN A 275 15.47 -12.46 27.81
C ASN A 275 16.71 -11.55 27.87
N GLN A 276 16.64 -10.38 27.23
CA GLN A 276 17.71 -9.38 27.28
C GLN A 276 17.95 -8.87 28.71
N LEU A 277 16.90 -8.79 29.54
CA LEU A 277 17.02 -8.43 30.94
C LEU A 277 17.71 -9.51 31.78
N PHE A 278 17.43 -10.79 31.48
CA PHE A 278 17.83 -11.93 32.32
C PHE A 278 19.18 -12.54 31.91
N GLU A 279 19.57 -12.43 30.64
CA GLU A 279 20.81 -12.97 30.06
C GLU A 279 22.09 -12.54 30.82
N PRO A 280 22.26 -11.26 31.25
CA PRO A 280 23.44 -10.84 32.03
C PRO A 280 23.62 -11.59 33.36
N TYR A 281 22.54 -12.18 33.88
CA TYR A 281 22.49 -12.93 35.13
C TYR A 281 22.51 -14.46 34.91
N GLY A 282 22.76 -14.91 33.68
CA GLY A 282 22.74 -16.34 33.31
C GLY A 282 21.33 -16.92 33.17
N GLY A 283 20.31 -16.07 33.05
CA GLY A 283 18.94 -16.47 32.71
C GLY A 283 18.73 -16.69 31.22
N GLY A 284 17.58 -17.27 30.87
CA GLY A 284 17.22 -17.53 29.47
C GLY A 284 15.71 -17.63 29.24
N GLY A 285 15.32 -17.48 27.98
CA GLY A 285 13.93 -17.60 27.51
C GLY A 285 13.65 -16.75 26.26
N HIS A 286 12.43 -16.24 26.18
CA HIS A 286 11.93 -15.37 25.12
C HIS A 286 11.68 -13.94 25.64
N ALA A 287 11.45 -12.99 24.72
CA ALA A 287 11.14 -11.60 25.08
C ALA A 287 9.90 -11.48 26.01
N GLN A 288 8.90 -12.35 25.83
CA GLN A 288 7.63 -12.36 26.58
C GLN A 288 7.66 -13.25 27.84
N ALA A 289 8.61 -14.19 27.92
CA ALA A 289 8.67 -15.17 29.01
C ALA A 289 10.11 -15.65 29.22
N ALA A 290 10.69 -15.36 30.38
CA ALA A 290 12.06 -15.79 30.71
C ALA A 290 12.17 -16.22 32.17
N SER A 291 13.24 -16.93 32.50
CA SER A 291 13.56 -17.31 33.88
C SER A 291 15.06 -17.24 34.17
N LEU A 292 15.42 -17.00 35.43
CA LEU A 292 16.80 -17.02 35.91
C LEU A 292 16.88 -17.61 37.32
N ALA A 293 18.05 -18.17 37.67
CA ALA A 293 18.30 -18.75 38.98
C ALA A 293 19.61 -18.18 39.57
N LEU A 294 19.49 -17.51 40.71
CA LEU A 294 20.58 -16.81 41.40
C LEU A 294 21.01 -17.56 42.67
N ARG A 295 22.26 -17.32 43.08
CA ARG A 295 22.87 -17.82 44.32
C ARG A 295 23.76 -16.72 44.90
N GLY A 296 23.85 -16.63 46.22
CA GLY A 296 24.77 -15.73 46.93
C GLY A 296 24.07 -14.68 47.80
N ASP A 297 24.83 -13.69 48.26
CA ASP A 297 24.35 -12.62 49.13
C ASP A 297 23.67 -11.51 48.30
N ASN A 298 22.63 -10.86 48.84
CA ASN A 298 21.86 -9.75 48.22
C ASN A 298 20.83 -10.15 47.13
N LEU A 299 20.16 -11.29 47.29
CA LEU A 299 19.12 -11.73 46.35
C LEU A 299 17.90 -10.80 46.28
N GLU A 300 17.52 -10.20 47.42
CA GLU A 300 16.37 -9.30 47.52
C GLU A 300 16.58 -8.01 46.71
N THR A 301 17.73 -7.35 46.90
CA THR A 301 18.08 -6.13 46.14
C THR A 301 18.28 -6.42 44.66
N THR A 302 18.75 -7.61 44.28
CA THR A 302 18.87 -8.01 42.87
C THR A 302 17.49 -8.11 42.20
N PHE A 303 16.50 -8.66 42.90
CA PHE A 303 15.13 -8.71 42.38
C PHE A 303 14.53 -7.32 42.19
N GLU A 304 14.70 -6.42 43.17
CA GLU A 304 14.24 -5.03 43.07
C GLU A 304 14.90 -4.30 41.88
N GLN A 305 16.19 -4.53 41.65
CA GLN A 305 16.90 -3.98 40.49
C GLN A 305 16.34 -4.50 39.15
N LEU A 306 16.00 -5.79 39.07
CA LEU A 306 15.39 -6.36 37.86
C LEU A 306 14.01 -5.74 37.59
N VAL A 307 13.21 -5.50 38.63
CA VAL A 307 11.92 -4.80 38.51
C VAL A 307 12.12 -3.38 37.97
N GLU A 308 13.05 -2.61 38.53
CA GLU A 308 13.35 -1.25 38.08
C GLU A 308 13.93 -1.19 36.66
N GLN A 309 14.82 -2.11 36.30
CA GLN A 309 15.34 -2.21 34.93
C GLN A 309 14.23 -2.58 33.93
N PHE A 310 13.31 -3.46 34.31
CA PHE A 310 12.17 -3.80 33.46
C PHE A 310 11.24 -2.60 33.25
N LYS A 311 10.95 -1.81 34.30
CA LYS A 311 10.19 -0.55 34.19
C LYS A 311 10.81 0.40 33.16
N GLY A 312 12.14 0.45 33.09
CA GLY A 312 12.88 1.25 32.11
C GLY A 312 12.66 0.84 30.65
N GLN A 313 12.33 -0.43 30.39
CA GLN A 313 12.07 -0.94 29.04
C GLN A 313 10.65 -0.63 28.53
N ILE A 314 9.69 -0.33 29.42
CA ILE A 314 8.29 -0.10 29.05
C ILE A 314 8.18 1.14 28.15
N PRO A 315 7.67 1.05 26.91
CA PRO A 315 7.60 2.19 26.00
C PRO A 315 6.64 3.28 26.49
N HIS A 316 6.85 4.51 26.03
CA HIS A 316 5.88 5.59 26.26
C HIS A 316 4.68 5.40 25.33
N PRO A 317 3.44 5.34 25.85
CA PRO A 317 2.26 5.27 25.01
C PRO A 317 2.10 6.59 24.22
N PRO A 318 1.47 6.55 23.03
CA PRO A 318 1.16 7.74 22.26
C PRO A 318 0.35 8.74 23.08
N THR A 319 0.62 10.02 22.90
CA THR A 319 -0.12 11.10 23.55
C THR A 319 -1.25 11.63 22.65
N ALA A 320 -2.18 12.41 23.21
CA ALA A 320 -3.19 13.12 22.45
C ALA A 320 -2.56 13.97 21.34
N ARG A 321 -1.39 14.56 21.59
CA ARG A 321 -0.61 15.34 20.62
C ARG A 321 -0.18 14.50 19.41
N ASP A 322 0.15 13.24 19.62
CA ASP A 322 0.57 12.32 18.55
C ASP A 322 -0.63 11.82 17.72
N LEU A 323 -1.81 11.79 18.33
CA LEU A 323 -3.05 11.25 17.75
C LEU A 323 -3.94 12.32 17.08
N MET A 324 -3.89 13.56 17.57
CA MET A 324 -4.90 14.57 17.25
C MET A 324 -4.80 15.07 15.81
N SER A 325 -5.97 15.37 15.22
CA SER A 325 -6.03 16.18 14.01
C SER A 325 -5.95 17.67 14.39
N SER A 326 -5.04 18.40 13.75
CA SER A 326 -4.86 19.85 13.87
C SER A 326 -4.69 20.48 12.47
N PRO A 327 -5.16 21.72 12.23
CA PRO A 327 -6.00 22.53 13.12
C PRO A 327 -7.45 22.00 13.19
N VAL A 328 -8.13 22.26 14.31
CA VAL A 328 -9.54 21.87 14.47
C VAL A 328 -10.44 22.83 13.73
N ARG A 329 -11.31 22.26 12.89
CA ARG A 329 -12.38 23.02 12.25
C ARG A 329 -13.45 23.40 13.27
N THR A 330 -13.74 24.69 13.37
CA THR A 330 -14.75 25.21 14.29
C THR A 330 -15.86 25.96 13.57
N ILE A 331 -17.02 26.08 14.24
CA ILE A 331 -18.16 26.89 13.80
C ILE A 331 -18.69 27.74 14.96
N ARG A 332 -19.49 28.76 14.64
CA ARG A 332 -20.13 29.62 15.66
C ARG A 332 -21.50 29.04 16.09
N PRO A 333 -21.98 29.33 17.31
CA PRO A 333 -23.27 28.83 17.82
C PRO A 333 -24.48 29.21 16.92
N GLU A 334 -24.36 30.30 16.20
CA GLU A 334 -25.36 30.92 15.30
C GLU A 334 -25.33 30.32 13.89
N THR A 335 -24.29 29.54 13.54
CA THR A 335 -24.22 28.84 12.26
C THR A 335 -25.46 27.97 12.10
N THR A 336 -26.09 28.01 10.93
CA THR A 336 -27.30 27.22 10.68
C THR A 336 -26.98 25.73 10.52
N ILE A 337 -27.96 24.85 10.77
CA ILE A 337 -27.82 23.40 10.55
C ILE A 337 -27.42 23.09 9.10
N GLU A 338 -28.02 23.76 8.12
CA GLU A 338 -27.68 23.58 6.70
C GLU A 338 -26.22 23.97 6.42
N GLN A 339 -25.75 25.11 6.95
CA GLN A 339 -24.36 25.54 6.80
C GLN A 339 -23.40 24.56 7.48
N ALA A 340 -23.71 24.13 8.70
CA ALA A 340 -22.91 23.14 9.43
C ALA A 340 -22.84 21.81 8.67
N GLN A 341 -23.93 21.38 8.03
CA GLN A 341 -23.96 20.16 7.22
C GLN A 341 -23.10 20.31 5.96
N ARG A 342 -23.19 21.47 5.28
CA ARG A 342 -22.31 21.79 4.15
C ARG A 342 -20.84 21.77 4.57
N ILE A 343 -20.49 22.26 5.76
CA ILE A 343 -19.13 22.22 6.31
C ILE A 343 -18.72 20.76 6.58
N LEU A 344 -19.55 19.93 7.22
CA LEU A 344 -19.25 18.51 7.43
C LEU A 344 -18.99 17.77 6.11
N PHE A 345 -19.83 18.00 5.10
CA PHE A 345 -19.65 17.40 3.78
C PHE A 345 -18.39 17.92 3.08
N ARG A 346 -18.17 19.24 3.11
CA ARG A 346 -17.00 19.91 2.50
C ARG A 346 -15.69 19.33 3.01
N TYR A 347 -15.60 19.02 4.30
CA TYR A 347 -14.33 18.57 4.92
C TYR A 347 -14.31 17.07 5.28
N GLY A 348 -15.34 16.31 4.90
CA GLY A 348 -15.43 14.88 5.22
C GLY A 348 -15.44 14.59 6.72
N HIS A 349 -15.89 15.54 7.53
CA HIS A 349 -15.93 15.42 8.98
C HIS A 349 -17.23 14.76 9.44
N SER A 350 -17.16 14.00 10.54
CA SER A 350 -18.35 13.47 11.21
C SER A 350 -18.86 14.39 12.32
N GLY A 351 -18.17 15.52 12.56
CA GLY A 351 -18.50 16.49 13.59
C GLY A 351 -17.67 17.76 13.55
N LEU A 352 -18.16 18.81 14.23
CA LEU A 352 -17.53 20.12 14.35
C LEU A 352 -17.53 20.58 15.80
N SER A 353 -16.41 21.19 16.21
CA SER A 353 -16.33 21.93 17.47
C SER A 353 -17.01 23.28 17.32
N VAL A 354 -17.76 23.71 18.33
CA VAL A 354 -18.47 24.99 18.35
C VAL A 354 -17.75 25.90 19.33
N VAL A 355 -17.35 27.09 18.86
CA VAL A 355 -16.60 28.08 19.66
C VAL A 355 -17.33 29.41 19.68
N ASP A 356 -17.27 30.13 20.79
CA ASP A 356 -17.88 31.46 20.94
C ASP A 356 -17.06 32.56 20.27
N GLU A 357 -17.41 33.85 20.42
CA GLU A 357 -16.69 34.97 19.80
C GLU A 357 -15.24 35.14 20.29
N ASN A 358 -14.88 34.55 21.43
CA ASN A 358 -13.53 34.57 22.00
C ASN A 358 -12.69 33.33 21.63
N ASP A 359 -13.19 32.50 20.70
CA ASP A 359 -12.63 31.20 20.31
C ASP A 359 -12.58 30.16 21.44
N GLU A 360 -13.40 30.35 22.49
CA GLU A 360 -13.56 29.37 23.57
C GLU A 360 -14.54 28.26 23.17
N LEU A 361 -14.20 27.02 23.50
CA LEU A 361 -15.01 25.85 23.16
C LEU A 361 -16.32 25.82 23.98
N VAL A 362 -17.46 25.94 23.31
CA VAL A 362 -18.80 26.00 23.94
C VAL A 362 -19.74 24.84 23.56
N GLY A 363 -19.41 24.09 22.52
CA GLY A 363 -20.19 22.91 22.14
C GLY A 363 -19.50 22.00 21.14
N ILE A 364 -20.14 20.88 20.85
CA ILE A 364 -19.78 20.02 19.72
C ILE A 364 -21.03 19.54 19.02
N ILE A 365 -21.02 19.50 17.69
CA ILE A 365 -22.14 18.99 16.90
C ILE A 365 -21.69 17.84 16.01
N SER A 366 -22.45 16.75 15.98
CA SER A 366 -22.18 15.58 15.16
C SER A 366 -23.05 15.55 13.91
N ARG A 367 -22.61 14.76 12.93
CA ARG A 367 -23.41 14.46 11.73
C ARG A 367 -24.78 13.89 12.10
N ARG A 368 -24.84 13.05 13.13
CA ARG A 368 -26.10 12.48 13.63
C ARG A 368 -27.05 13.58 14.13
N ASP A 369 -26.52 14.57 14.85
CA ASP A 369 -27.32 15.70 15.36
C ASP A 369 -27.87 16.55 14.21
N LEU A 370 -27.04 16.81 13.19
CA LEU A 370 -27.45 17.55 11.98
C LEU A 370 -28.48 16.77 11.15
N ASP A 371 -28.26 15.47 10.91
CA ASP A 371 -29.16 14.63 10.12
C ASP A 371 -30.53 14.52 10.81
N LEU A 372 -30.56 14.43 12.15
CA LEU A 372 -31.80 14.48 12.94
C LEU A 372 -32.53 15.82 12.77
N ALA A 373 -31.81 16.94 12.90
CA ALA A 373 -32.39 18.27 12.72
C ALA A 373 -32.96 18.49 11.30
N LEU A 374 -32.24 18.02 10.27
CA LEU A 374 -32.67 18.14 8.88
C LEU A 374 -33.85 17.24 8.53
N HIS A 375 -33.89 16.02 9.08
CA HIS A 375 -35.03 15.12 8.90
C HIS A 375 -36.34 15.75 9.42
N HIS A 376 -36.25 16.58 10.47
CA HIS A 376 -37.38 17.34 11.01
C HIS A 376 -37.57 18.73 10.39
N GLY A 377 -36.86 19.06 9.29
CA GLY A 377 -37.03 20.30 8.55
C GLY A 377 -36.38 21.54 9.17
N PHE A 378 -35.45 21.37 10.12
CA PHE A 378 -34.80 22.48 10.84
C PHE A 378 -33.51 22.99 10.17
N SER A 379 -33.46 23.05 8.84
CA SER A 379 -32.28 23.51 8.07
C SER A 379 -31.80 24.90 8.49
N HIS A 380 -32.73 25.82 8.79
CA HIS A 380 -32.45 27.21 9.16
C HIS A 380 -32.15 27.42 10.66
N ALA A 381 -32.35 26.39 11.50
CA ALA A 381 -32.16 26.54 12.94
C ALA A 381 -30.66 26.71 13.28
N PRO A 382 -30.32 27.41 14.38
CA PRO A 382 -28.93 27.57 14.79
C PRO A 382 -28.39 26.32 15.47
N VAL A 383 -27.11 26.02 15.26
CA VAL A 383 -26.37 24.88 15.83
C VAL A 383 -26.48 24.83 17.36
N LYS A 384 -26.51 25.98 18.04
CA LYS A 384 -26.62 26.04 19.51
C LYS A 384 -27.86 25.39 20.12
N GLY A 385 -28.89 25.14 19.31
CA GLY A 385 -30.10 24.41 19.69
C GLY A 385 -29.95 22.88 19.65
N TYR A 386 -28.93 22.37 18.95
CA TYR A 386 -28.73 20.94 18.69
C TYR A 386 -27.36 20.41 19.15
N MET A 387 -26.40 21.30 19.41
CA MET A 387 -25.06 20.92 19.86
C MET A 387 -25.06 20.35 21.28
N THR A 388 -24.13 19.43 21.54
CA THR A 388 -23.83 18.97 22.90
C THR A 388 -22.98 20.01 23.62
N ARG A 389 -23.40 20.44 24.81
CA ARG A 389 -22.73 21.47 25.63
C ARG A 389 -21.84 20.92 26.74
N ASN A 390 -22.12 19.71 27.22
CA ASN A 390 -21.29 19.05 28.22
C ASN A 390 -20.17 18.29 27.52
N ILE A 391 -19.05 18.97 27.27
CA ILE A 391 -17.96 18.46 26.45
C ILE A 391 -16.90 17.86 27.37
N LYS A 392 -16.43 16.66 27.03
CA LYS A 392 -15.23 16.09 27.63
C LYS A 392 -14.02 16.47 26.80
N THR A 393 -13.03 17.06 27.45
CA THR A 393 -11.80 17.56 26.81
C THR A 393 -10.58 16.89 27.41
N ILE A 394 -9.49 16.86 26.65
CA ILE A 394 -8.20 16.30 27.05
C ILE A 394 -7.07 17.32 26.86
N THR A 395 -5.92 17.09 27.46
CA THR A 395 -4.71 17.90 27.27
C THR A 395 -3.83 17.28 26.18
N PRO A 396 -2.84 18.02 25.61
CA PRO A 396 -1.97 17.48 24.58
C PRO A 396 -1.14 16.28 25.05
N ASP A 397 -0.87 16.21 26.35
CA ASP A 397 -0.01 15.20 26.96
C ASP A 397 -0.82 14.03 27.58
N THR A 398 -2.16 14.03 27.41
CA THR A 398 -3.03 12.92 27.83
C THR A 398 -2.65 11.65 27.06
N LEU A 399 -2.54 10.51 27.73
CA LEU A 399 -2.04 9.26 27.12
C LEU A 399 -3.16 8.47 26.42
N LEU A 400 -2.82 7.68 25.39
CA LEU A 400 -3.78 6.85 24.63
C LEU A 400 -4.70 5.98 25.53
N PRO A 401 -4.22 5.26 26.56
CA PRO A 401 -5.11 4.47 27.44
C PRO A 401 -6.12 5.35 28.19
N GLU A 402 -5.73 6.56 28.59
CA GLU A 402 -6.63 7.52 29.23
C GLU A 402 -7.68 8.03 28.23
N ILE A 403 -7.26 8.33 26.99
CA ILE A 403 -8.16 8.74 25.90
C ILE A 403 -9.20 7.65 25.62
N GLU A 404 -8.78 6.39 25.54
CA GLU A 404 -9.66 5.23 25.35
C GLU A 404 -10.68 5.10 26.49
N SER A 405 -10.19 5.14 27.73
CA SER A 405 -11.02 5.08 28.92
C SER A 405 -12.07 6.20 28.94
N LEU A 406 -11.68 7.44 28.60
CA LEU A 406 -12.60 8.57 28.49
C LEU A 406 -13.64 8.36 27.38
N MET A 407 -13.25 7.86 26.21
CA MET A 407 -14.17 7.60 25.10
C MET A 407 -15.20 6.51 25.43
N VAL A 408 -14.78 5.45 26.12
CA VAL A 408 -15.65 4.34 26.54
C VAL A 408 -16.55 4.78 27.68
N THR A 409 -15.99 5.35 28.75
CA THR A 409 -16.70 5.72 29.97
C THR A 409 -17.82 6.73 29.71
N TYR A 410 -17.56 7.71 28.84
CA TYR A 410 -18.52 8.77 28.52
C TYR A 410 -19.30 8.52 27.23
N ASP A 411 -19.11 7.38 26.56
CA ASP A 411 -19.64 7.06 25.23
C ASP A 411 -19.48 8.22 24.22
N VAL A 412 -18.29 8.82 24.20
CA VAL A 412 -17.97 9.92 23.29
C VAL A 412 -17.08 9.41 22.16
N GLY A 413 -17.43 9.77 20.92
CA GLY A 413 -16.63 9.40 19.73
C GLY A 413 -15.49 10.37 19.42
N ARG A 414 -15.33 11.44 20.22
CA ARG A 414 -14.42 12.56 19.95
C ARG A 414 -14.09 13.31 21.23
N LEU A 415 -12.83 13.71 21.37
CA LEU A 415 -12.31 14.46 22.50
C LEU A 415 -11.53 15.67 21.99
N PRO A 416 -12.05 16.90 22.17
CA PRO A 416 -11.31 18.12 21.89
C PRO A 416 -10.09 18.24 22.80
N VAL A 417 -8.96 18.64 22.23
CA VAL A 417 -7.69 18.83 22.91
C VAL A 417 -7.51 20.31 23.21
N LEU A 418 -7.41 20.66 24.49
CA LEU A 418 -7.20 22.01 24.98
C LEU A 418 -5.77 22.16 25.52
N ASP A 419 -5.05 23.19 25.06
CA ASP A 419 -3.79 23.63 25.67
C ASP A 419 -3.99 25.00 26.30
N ARG A 420 -3.78 25.12 27.62
CA ARG A 420 -4.03 26.34 28.40
C ARG A 420 -5.42 26.97 28.14
N GLY A 421 -6.45 26.13 27.95
CA GLY A 421 -7.83 26.53 27.68
C GLY A 421 -8.15 26.83 26.21
N GLN A 422 -7.15 26.82 25.32
CA GLN A 422 -7.32 27.07 23.89
C GLN A 422 -7.49 25.75 23.12
N LEU A 423 -8.44 25.70 22.19
CA LEU A 423 -8.67 24.52 21.35
C LEU A 423 -7.56 24.38 20.30
N ILE A 424 -6.74 23.34 20.43
CA ILE A 424 -5.61 23.09 19.51
C ILE A 424 -5.78 21.85 18.63
N GLY A 425 -6.64 20.91 19.03
CA GLY A 425 -6.70 19.58 18.40
C GLY A 425 -7.99 18.84 18.70
N ILE A 426 -8.24 17.75 17.97
CA ILE A 426 -9.33 16.82 18.27
C ILE A 426 -8.84 15.39 18.02
N VAL A 427 -9.12 14.50 18.98
CA VAL A 427 -8.88 13.06 18.83
C VAL A 427 -10.22 12.37 18.60
N THR A 428 -10.32 11.59 17.52
CA THR A 428 -11.54 10.83 17.20
C THR A 428 -11.36 9.35 17.44
N ARG A 429 -12.47 8.61 17.58
CA ARG A 429 -12.47 7.14 17.70
C ARG A 429 -11.72 6.46 16.55
N THR A 430 -11.73 7.07 15.35
CA THR A 430 -10.98 6.56 14.19
C THR A 430 -9.47 6.69 14.39
N ASP A 431 -9.01 7.75 15.04
CA ASP A 431 -7.59 7.99 15.29
C ASP A 431 -7.06 7.00 16.34
N VAL A 432 -7.85 6.74 17.39
CA VAL A 432 -7.59 5.69 18.40
C VAL A 432 -7.52 4.30 17.77
N LEU A 433 -8.54 3.89 17.01
CA LEU A 433 -8.57 2.57 16.37
C LEU A 433 -7.41 2.36 15.39
N ARG A 434 -7.01 3.41 14.67
CA ARG A 434 -5.86 3.35 13.77
C ARG A 434 -4.58 3.09 14.53
N GLN A 435 -4.35 3.78 15.65
CA GLN A 435 -3.16 3.60 16.46
C GLN A 435 -3.11 2.17 17.04
N LEU A 436 -4.22 1.67 17.57
CA LEU A 436 -4.33 0.30 18.07
C LEU A 436 -4.04 -0.77 17.00
N HIS A 437 -4.40 -0.53 15.73
CA HIS A 437 -4.07 -1.43 14.63
C HIS A 437 -2.61 -1.31 14.15
N GLN A 438 -1.98 -0.14 14.30
CA GLN A 438 -0.56 0.04 13.97
C GLN A 438 0.34 -0.63 15.02
N ASP A 439 -0.02 -0.53 16.31
CA ASP A 439 0.76 -1.13 17.40
C ASP A 439 0.62 -2.67 17.44
N ARG A 440 -0.53 -3.22 17.04
CA ARG A 440 -0.75 -4.68 16.91
C ARG A 440 -0.02 -5.37 15.75
N GLY A 441 0.98 -4.70 15.15
CA GLY A 441 1.87 -5.20 14.10
C GLY A 441 1.41 -6.49 13.41
N GLU A 442 0.70 -6.36 12.29
CA GLU A 442 0.26 -7.47 11.44
C GLU A 442 1.32 -8.60 11.36
N LYS A 443 1.14 -9.65 12.17
CA LYS A 443 1.68 -10.99 11.90
C LYS A 443 0.62 -11.80 11.15
N PRO A 444 0.72 -11.91 9.82
CA PRO A 444 0.37 -13.14 9.13
C PRO A 444 1.64 -13.75 8.53
N GLU A 445 2.18 -14.76 9.20
CA GLU A 445 3.18 -15.67 8.63
C GLU A 445 2.49 -16.61 7.63
N ALA A 446 2.42 -16.20 6.36
CA ALA A 446 2.40 -17.09 5.18
C ALA A 446 2.19 -16.29 3.89
N GLN A 447 3.10 -15.35 3.56
CA GLN A 447 3.28 -14.81 2.20
C GLN A 447 4.51 -13.89 2.11
N ARG A 448 5.65 -14.32 2.68
CA ARG A 448 6.95 -13.67 2.43
C ARG A 448 7.46 -14.02 1.03
N GLU A 449 6.83 -13.46 0.01
CA GLU A 449 7.53 -13.08 -1.21
C GLU A 449 7.03 -11.71 -1.69
N LYS A 450 7.95 -10.73 -1.63
CA LYS A 450 7.93 -9.39 -2.23
C LYS A 450 7.09 -8.34 -1.49
N PHE A 451 7.79 -7.35 -0.91
CA PHE A 451 7.33 -6.14 -0.19
C PHE A 451 6.98 -6.32 1.31
N SER A 452 8.02 -6.21 2.15
CA SER A 452 7.86 -6.04 3.60
C SER A 452 7.04 -4.79 3.93
N SER A 453 6.12 -4.94 4.89
CA SER A 453 5.20 -3.92 5.35
C SER A 453 5.82 -2.99 6.40
N ALA A 454 5.62 -1.69 6.16
CA ALA A 454 5.20 -0.66 7.10
C ALA A 454 6.07 -0.22 8.30
N SER A 455 7.12 -0.92 8.73
CA SER A 455 8.02 -0.38 9.77
C SER A 455 9.37 0.03 9.19
N CYS A 456 9.58 1.34 9.03
CA CYS A 456 10.83 2.00 8.66
C CYS A 456 11.22 1.88 7.17
N LEU A 457 10.61 2.69 6.28
CA LEU A 457 10.97 2.72 4.85
C LEU A 457 12.19 3.60 4.56
N LEU A 458 12.68 4.42 5.48
CA LEU A 458 13.84 5.27 5.24
C LEU A 458 15.11 4.51 4.80
N PRO A 459 15.52 3.44 5.52
CA PRO A 459 16.68 2.64 5.09
C PRO A 459 16.46 2.00 3.71
N SER A 460 15.21 1.78 3.30
CA SER A 460 14.86 1.22 1.97
C SER A 460 14.73 2.28 0.85
N ILE A 461 14.32 3.51 1.16
CA ILE A 461 14.11 4.59 0.17
C ILE A 461 15.44 5.20 -0.26
N LYS A 462 16.38 5.39 0.68
CA LYS A 462 17.73 5.90 0.37
C LYS A 462 18.45 5.02 -0.66
N GLY A 463 18.26 3.70 -0.59
CA GLY A 463 18.82 2.75 -1.55
C GLY A 463 18.10 2.75 -2.91
N ARG A 464 16.83 3.16 -2.96
CA ARG A 464 15.99 3.15 -4.17
C ARG A 464 16.00 4.45 -4.96
N LEU A 465 16.38 5.57 -4.36
CA LEU A 465 16.51 6.84 -5.06
C LEU A 465 17.95 7.06 -5.52
N ALA A 466 18.11 7.68 -6.69
CA ALA A 466 19.42 8.14 -7.14
C ALA A 466 20.03 9.11 -6.10
N ALA A 467 21.34 8.97 -5.83
CA ALA A 467 22.02 9.73 -4.77
C ALA A 467 21.84 11.26 -4.85
N PRO A 468 21.89 11.90 -6.05
CA PRO A 468 21.62 13.33 -6.17
C PRO A 468 20.22 13.73 -5.72
N LEU A 469 19.24 12.90 -6.05
CA LEU A 469 17.85 13.16 -5.71
C LEU A 469 17.61 13.00 -4.20
N TRP A 470 18.20 11.97 -3.60
CA TRP A 470 18.17 11.83 -2.14
C TRP A 470 18.76 13.05 -1.43
N GLN A 471 19.89 13.56 -1.93
CA GLN A 471 20.53 14.75 -1.36
C GLN A 471 19.63 15.98 -1.46
N LEU A 472 18.94 16.19 -2.58
CA LEU A 472 17.96 17.27 -2.74
C LEU A 472 16.81 17.15 -1.71
N LEU A 473 16.22 15.95 -1.56
CA LEU A 473 15.14 15.71 -0.61
C LEU A 473 15.60 15.91 0.84
N PHE A 474 16.80 15.47 1.19
CA PHE A 474 17.39 15.65 2.51
C PHE A 474 17.69 17.14 2.81
N GLN A 475 18.12 17.92 1.82
CA GLN A 475 18.28 19.37 1.98
C GLN A 475 16.94 20.08 2.15
N ALA A 476 15.89 19.60 1.47
CA ALA A 476 14.53 20.11 1.62
C ALA A 476 13.97 19.80 3.01
N SER A 477 14.17 18.57 3.51
CA SER A 477 13.67 18.18 4.83
C SER A 477 14.32 19.00 5.94
N GLN A 478 15.64 19.20 5.92
CA GLN A 478 16.31 20.06 6.89
C GLN A 478 15.80 21.51 6.86
N ALA A 479 15.57 22.05 5.67
CA ALA A 479 15.08 23.43 5.53
C ALA A 479 13.65 23.60 6.06
N ALA A 480 12.82 22.56 5.95
CA ALA A 480 11.47 22.51 6.52
C ALA A 480 11.51 22.34 8.04
N GLU A 481 12.34 21.42 8.55
CA GLU A 481 12.47 21.12 9.98
C GLU A 481 12.97 22.34 10.79
N GLN A 482 13.91 23.12 10.23
CA GLN A 482 14.38 24.38 10.81
C GLN A 482 13.27 25.42 11.02
N ARG A 483 12.16 25.30 10.29
CA ARG A 483 11.00 26.21 10.35
C ARG A 483 9.82 25.61 11.12
N GLY A 484 9.98 24.42 11.70
CA GLY A 484 8.91 23.75 12.41
C GLY A 484 7.84 23.13 11.50
N TRP A 485 8.22 22.70 10.30
CA TRP A 485 7.33 22.08 9.33
C TRP A 485 7.64 20.60 9.12
N HIS A 486 6.58 19.82 8.89
CA HIS A 486 6.68 18.48 8.33
C HIS A 486 6.76 18.56 6.80
N LEU A 487 7.68 17.80 6.22
CA LEU A 487 7.79 17.66 4.77
C LEU A 487 7.41 16.24 4.35
N TYR A 488 6.61 16.13 3.29
CA TYR A 488 6.15 14.86 2.76
C TYR A 488 6.45 14.76 1.27
N LEU A 489 6.97 13.62 0.84
CA LEU A 489 6.92 13.18 -0.55
C LEU A 489 5.54 12.56 -0.79
N VAL A 490 4.79 12.98 -1.82
CA VAL A 490 3.39 12.56 -2.00
C VAL A 490 3.10 12.07 -3.41
N GLY A 491 1.97 11.40 -3.57
CA GLY A 491 1.36 11.20 -4.88
C GLY A 491 2.05 10.16 -5.77
N GLY A 492 2.19 10.53 -7.05
CA GLY A 492 2.70 9.62 -8.08
C GLY A 492 4.14 9.16 -7.83
N ALA A 493 4.95 10.00 -7.20
CA ALA A 493 6.32 9.68 -6.82
C ALA A 493 6.36 8.51 -5.82
N VAL A 494 5.52 8.55 -4.78
CA VAL A 494 5.42 7.47 -3.78
C VAL A 494 4.94 6.17 -4.42
N ARG A 495 3.90 6.25 -5.27
CA ARG A 495 3.38 5.10 -6.02
C ARG A 495 4.46 4.46 -6.88
N ASP A 496 5.19 5.26 -7.66
CA ASP A 496 6.18 4.76 -8.60
C ASP A 496 7.40 4.18 -7.85
N LEU A 497 7.77 4.72 -6.68
CA LEU A 497 8.78 4.14 -5.78
C LEU A 497 8.36 2.78 -5.22
N LEU A 498 7.08 2.60 -4.91
CA LEU A 498 6.53 1.35 -4.40
C LEU A 498 6.39 0.28 -5.50
N LEU A 499 6.16 0.69 -6.75
CA LEU A 499 6.02 -0.22 -7.89
C LEU A 499 7.34 -0.64 -8.53
N ALA A 500 8.41 0.11 -8.31
CA ALA A 500 9.70 -0.17 -8.93
C ALA A 500 10.36 -1.45 -8.39
N GLU A 501 11.14 -2.10 -9.25
CA GLU A 501 11.91 -3.30 -8.90
C GLU A 501 13.12 -2.93 -8.03
N GLU A 502 13.51 -3.83 -7.12
CA GLU A 502 14.49 -3.52 -6.05
C GLU A 502 15.93 -3.27 -6.53
N ASN A 503 16.25 -3.59 -7.78
CA ASN A 503 17.63 -3.67 -8.27
C ASN A 503 18.14 -2.42 -9.00
N GLU A 504 17.32 -1.39 -9.22
CA GLU A 504 17.74 -0.17 -9.93
C GLU A 504 17.34 1.12 -9.20
N PRO A 505 18.28 2.07 -8.99
CA PRO A 505 17.96 3.35 -8.39
C PRO A 505 17.12 4.19 -9.36
N LEU A 506 15.99 4.71 -8.88
CA LEU A 506 15.09 5.55 -9.66
C LEU A 506 15.52 7.01 -9.60
N LEU A 507 15.65 7.60 -10.78
CA LEU A 507 15.61 9.04 -10.94
C LEU A 507 14.20 9.45 -11.36
N LEU A 508 13.40 9.88 -10.38
CA LEU A 508 12.08 10.44 -10.64
C LEU A 508 12.23 11.79 -11.35
N GLN A 509 11.49 11.99 -12.43
CA GLN A 509 11.53 13.24 -13.22
C GLN A 509 10.48 14.26 -12.76
N ASP A 510 9.43 13.80 -12.07
CA ASP A 510 8.36 14.63 -11.50
C ASP A 510 8.20 14.25 -10.02
N ILE A 511 8.29 15.26 -9.13
CA ILE A 511 8.27 15.07 -7.68
C ILE A 511 7.31 16.06 -7.05
N ASP A 512 6.37 15.55 -6.26
CA ASP A 512 5.45 16.36 -5.48
C ASP A 512 5.87 16.34 -4.01
N LEU A 513 6.14 17.53 -3.46
CA LEU A 513 6.41 17.75 -2.05
C LEU A 513 5.27 18.56 -1.42
N VAL A 514 4.85 18.14 -0.24
CA VAL A 514 3.82 18.82 0.54
C VAL A 514 4.38 19.21 1.91
N VAL A 515 4.18 20.47 2.27
CA VAL A 515 4.57 21.05 3.56
C VAL A 515 3.34 21.15 4.47
N ASP A 516 3.44 20.59 5.67
CA ASP A 516 2.43 20.70 6.74
C ASP A 516 3.06 21.30 8.00
N GLY A 517 2.29 21.95 8.85
CA GLY A 517 2.79 22.54 10.09
C GLY A 517 2.78 21.53 11.25
N PHE A 518 3.70 21.68 12.23
CA PHE A 518 3.73 20.78 13.40
C PHE A 518 2.48 20.88 14.30
N HIS A 519 1.96 22.09 14.51
CA HIS A 519 0.95 22.36 15.55
C HIS A 519 -0.30 23.08 15.05
N ARG A 520 -0.22 23.70 13.87
CA ARG A 520 -1.29 24.42 13.17
C ARG A 520 -1.08 24.20 11.67
N ALA A 521 -2.10 24.49 10.86
CA ALA A 521 -1.89 24.54 9.41
C ALA A 521 -0.71 25.48 9.12
N ALA A 522 0.20 25.04 8.26
CA ALA A 522 1.34 25.86 7.87
C ALA A 522 0.85 27.19 7.29
N ASP A 523 1.65 28.24 7.43
CA ASP A 523 1.34 29.54 6.84
C ASP A 523 1.03 29.38 5.34
N GLU A 524 0.15 30.23 4.83
CA GLU A 524 -0.38 30.24 3.45
C GLU A 524 0.69 30.32 2.33
N ARG A 525 1.98 30.25 2.66
CA ARG A 525 3.12 30.32 1.73
C ARG A 525 4.27 29.37 2.06
N ALA A 526 4.11 28.45 3.02
CA ALA A 526 5.19 27.56 3.46
C ALA A 526 5.88 26.80 2.30
N GLY A 527 5.10 26.27 1.33
CA GLY A 527 5.66 25.63 0.13
C GLY A 527 6.48 26.59 -0.76
N VAL A 528 6.03 27.83 -0.91
CA VAL A 528 6.73 28.87 -1.71
C VAL A 528 8.04 29.29 -1.04
N GLU A 529 8.04 29.43 0.29
CA GLU A 529 9.22 29.76 1.08
C GLU A 529 10.26 28.64 1.05
N LEU A 530 9.81 27.38 1.16
CA LEU A 530 10.69 26.23 1.03
C LEU A 530 11.32 26.17 -0.37
N ALA A 531 10.52 26.36 -1.43
CA ALA A 531 11.01 26.40 -2.80
C ALA A 531 12.03 27.53 -3.02
N SER A 532 11.78 28.71 -2.45
CA SER A 532 12.71 29.85 -2.52
C SER A 532 14.03 29.55 -1.81
N THR A 533 13.97 28.88 -0.66
CA THR A 533 15.16 28.44 0.10
C THR A 533 15.98 27.41 -0.69
N LEU A 534 15.31 26.47 -1.36
CA LEU A 534 15.98 25.48 -2.21
C LEU A 534 16.59 26.13 -3.46
N GLN A 535 15.93 27.08 -4.10
CA GLN A 535 16.48 27.81 -5.25
C GLN A 535 17.80 28.51 -4.91
N GLN A 536 17.94 29.08 -3.70
CA GLN A 536 19.20 29.70 -3.25
C GLN A 536 20.35 28.68 -3.19
N LYS A 537 20.05 27.43 -2.82
CA LYS A 537 21.04 26.33 -2.79
C LYS A 537 21.31 25.75 -4.18
N TYR A 538 20.33 25.81 -5.08
CA TYR A 538 20.38 25.29 -6.45
C TYR A 538 20.08 26.41 -7.47
N PRO A 539 21.00 27.36 -7.69
CA PRO A 539 20.76 28.55 -8.54
C PRO A 539 20.48 28.22 -10.01
N GLN A 540 20.84 27.02 -10.47
CA GLN A 540 20.53 26.51 -11.81
C GLN A 540 19.04 26.13 -11.99
N ALA A 541 18.30 25.95 -10.89
CA ALA A 541 16.88 25.64 -10.93
C ALA A 541 16.06 26.91 -11.18
N ARG A 542 15.14 26.87 -12.13
CA ARG A 542 14.18 27.96 -12.36
C ARG A 542 13.01 27.81 -11.39
N LEU A 543 12.78 28.83 -10.57
CA LEU A 543 11.60 28.93 -9.71
C LEU A 543 10.41 29.52 -10.48
N SER A 544 9.25 28.86 -10.41
CA SER A 544 7.96 29.37 -10.87
C SER A 544 6.98 29.37 -9.70
N VAL A 545 6.43 30.54 -9.36
CA VAL A 545 5.50 30.68 -8.22
C VAL A 545 4.09 30.92 -8.75
N HIS A 546 3.13 30.14 -8.27
CA HIS A 546 1.70 30.26 -8.58
C HIS A 546 0.95 30.68 -7.32
N GLY A 547 0.87 32.00 -7.10
CA GLY A 547 0.36 32.60 -5.86
C GLY A 547 -1.09 32.26 -5.52
N GLU A 548 -1.97 32.12 -6.52
CA GLU A 548 -3.40 31.77 -6.32
C GLU A 548 -3.61 30.35 -5.74
N PHE A 549 -2.63 29.46 -5.91
CA PHE A 549 -2.73 28.06 -5.49
C PHE A 549 -1.75 27.69 -4.37
N GLN A 550 -0.96 28.65 -3.88
CA GLN A 550 0.07 28.43 -2.85
C GLN A 550 1.08 27.32 -3.23
N THR A 551 1.40 27.22 -4.52
CA THR A 551 2.34 26.23 -5.06
C THR A 551 3.53 26.91 -5.73
N ALA A 552 4.70 26.29 -5.60
CA ALA A 552 5.90 26.68 -6.32
C ALA A 552 6.51 25.46 -7.01
N ALA A 553 7.08 25.67 -8.20
CA ALA A 553 7.76 24.64 -8.98
C ALA A 553 9.23 25.03 -9.16
N LEU A 554 10.13 24.07 -8.94
CA LEU A 554 11.54 24.17 -9.29
C LEU A 554 11.82 23.29 -10.51
N LEU A 555 12.33 23.91 -11.58
CA LEU A 555 12.56 23.25 -12.86
C LEU A 555 14.05 23.24 -13.21
N TRP A 556 14.60 22.05 -13.41
CA TRP A 556 15.91 21.82 -14.02
C TRP A 556 15.72 21.43 -15.49
N HIS A 557 16.59 21.93 -16.37
CA HIS A 557 16.51 21.64 -17.80
C HIS A 557 17.86 21.14 -18.33
N LYS A 558 17.93 19.86 -18.73
CA LYS A 558 19.17 19.21 -19.23
C LYS A 558 20.37 19.41 -18.27
N ASP A 559 20.09 19.39 -16.98
CA ASP A 559 21.09 19.47 -15.93
C ASP A 559 22.00 18.21 -15.95
N PRO A 560 23.33 18.35 -15.70
CA PRO A 560 24.25 17.22 -15.72
C PRO A 560 23.95 16.15 -14.65
N GLU A 561 23.34 16.55 -13.54
CA GLU A 561 23.09 15.70 -12.37
C GLU A 561 21.62 15.26 -12.30
N PHE A 562 20.68 16.18 -12.57
CA PHE A 562 19.23 15.94 -12.47
C PHE A 562 18.53 15.72 -13.82
N GLY A 563 19.19 15.93 -14.94
CA GLY A 563 18.56 15.88 -16.26
C GLY A 563 17.45 16.95 -16.39
N SER A 564 16.22 16.54 -16.67
CA SER A 564 15.06 17.45 -16.70
C SER A 564 14.12 17.08 -15.56
N LEU A 565 14.41 17.61 -14.37
CA LEU A 565 13.67 17.37 -13.13
C LEU A 565 12.67 18.49 -12.87
N TRP A 566 11.46 18.12 -12.49
CA TRP A 566 10.40 18.99 -12.01
C TRP A 566 10.08 18.65 -10.55
N VAL A 567 10.23 19.63 -9.66
CA VAL A 567 9.83 19.49 -8.25
C VAL A 567 8.73 20.50 -7.95
N ASP A 568 7.51 20.01 -7.75
CA ASP A 568 6.38 20.79 -7.27
C ASP A 568 6.35 20.77 -5.74
N ILE A 569 6.22 21.94 -5.14
CA ILE A 569 6.19 22.14 -3.69
C ILE A 569 4.92 22.92 -3.35
N ALA A 570 4.07 22.30 -2.55
CA ALA A 570 2.78 22.84 -2.13
C ALA A 570 2.68 22.92 -0.61
N THR A 571 1.98 23.93 -0.10
CA THR A 571 1.45 23.87 1.28
C THR A 571 0.28 22.88 1.29
N ALA A 572 0.21 22.03 2.31
CA ALA A 572 -0.91 21.10 2.51
C ALA A 572 -2.22 21.88 2.53
N ARG A 573 -3.19 21.43 1.71
CA ARG A 573 -4.41 22.19 1.47
C ARG A 573 -5.62 21.30 1.24
N THR A 574 -6.77 21.84 1.55
CA THR A 574 -8.06 21.23 1.24
C THR A 574 -8.68 21.95 0.04
N GLU A 575 -9.42 21.21 -0.79
CA GLU A 575 -10.04 21.73 -2.00
C GLU A 575 -11.56 21.63 -1.87
N PHE A 576 -12.24 22.71 -2.25
CA PHE A 576 -13.69 22.73 -2.31
C PHE A 576 -14.19 23.16 -3.68
N TYR A 577 -15.12 22.38 -4.22
CA TYR A 577 -15.76 22.66 -5.49
C TYR A 577 -17.10 23.35 -5.22
N PRO A 578 -17.23 24.68 -5.43
CA PRO A 578 -18.47 25.41 -5.15
C PRO A 578 -19.65 24.89 -5.97
N TYR A 579 -19.37 24.33 -7.15
CA TYR A 579 -20.28 23.54 -7.95
C TYR A 579 -19.48 22.51 -8.75
N PRO A 580 -20.12 21.42 -9.21
CA PRO A 580 -19.49 20.40 -10.05
C PRO A 580 -18.67 21.00 -11.22
N ALA A 581 -17.45 20.50 -11.41
CA ALA A 581 -16.50 20.92 -12.44
C ALA A 581 -15.97 22.38 -12.38
N ALA A 582 -16.20 23.11 -11.29
CA ALA A 582 -15.56 24.39 -11.02
C ALA A 582 -14.05 24.23 -10.76
N ASN A 583 -13.30 25.34 -10.80
CA ASN A 583 -12.00 25.38 -10.14
C ASN A 583 -12.19 25.23 -8.62
N PRO A 584 -11.34 24.47 -7.92
CA PRO A 584 -11.44 24.37 -6.49
C PRO A 584 -10.98 25.67 -5.82
N GLU A 585 -11.68 26.04 -4.74
CA GLU A 585 -11.17 26.97 -3.75
C GLU A 585 -10.22 26.22 -2.81
N VAL A 586 -9.05 26.82 -2.53
CA VAL A 586 -8.00 26.20 -1.71
C VAL A 586 -7.85 26.90 -0.36
N GLU A 587 -7.57 26.12 0.68
CA GLU A 587 -7.32 26.61 2.05
C GLU A 587 -6.25 25.74 2.70
N ALA A 588 -5.34 26.33 3.48
CA ALA A 588 -4.30 25.59 4.19
C ALA A 588 -4.90 24.57 5.17
N SER A 589 -4.33 23.36 5.23
CA SER A 589 -4.88 22.23 5.98
C SER A 589 -3.80 21.21 6.34
N SER A 590 -4.20 20.08 6.95
CA SER A 590 -3.27 18.98 7.25
C SER A 590 -3.00 18.06 6.06
N ILE A 591 -1.91 17.30 6.13
CA ILE A 591 -1.52 16.31 5.13
C ILE A 591 -2.64 15.29 4.85
N ARG A 592 -3.41 14.90 5.86
CA ARG A 592 -4.55 13.97 5.70
C ARG A 592 -5.62 14.57 4.78
N GLN A 593 -5.92 15.87 4.92
CA GLN A 593 -6.89 16.56 4.07
C GLN A 593 -6.34 16.76 2.65
N ASP A 594 -5.04 17.04 2.52
CA ASP A 594 -4.36 17.12 1.22
C ASP A 594 -4.40 15.79 0.45
N LEU A 595 -4.25 14.66 1.15
CA LEU A 595 -4.36 13.35 0.52
C LEU A 595 -5.82 12.99 0.17
N TYR A 596 -6.80 13.41 0.98
CA TYR A 596 -8.23 13.11 0.75
C TYR A 596 -8.78 13.77 -0.53
N ARG A 597 -8.29 14.95 -0.89
CA ARG A 597 -8.73 15.66 -2.12
C ARG A 597 -8.22 15.05 -3.42
N ARG A 598 -7.33 14.05 -3.36
CA ARG A 598 -6.70 13.44 -4.54
C ARG A 598 -7.67 12.56 -5.32
N ASP A 599 -7.21 12.03 -6.44
CA ASP A 599 -8.07 11.31 -7.37
C ASP A 599 -8.29 9.84 -6.94
N PHE A 600 -7.21 9.11 -6.64
CA PHE A 600 -7.24 7.68 -6.35
C PHE A 600 -6.41 7.33 -5.13
N THR A 601 -6.78 6.25 -4.44
CA THR A 601 -6.09 5.72 -3.25
C THR A 601 -4.59 5.50 -3.50
N ILE A 602 -4.23 4.92 -4.65
CA ILE A 602 -2.84 4.68 -5.05
C ILE A 602 -2.00 5.95 -5.26
N ASN A 603 -2.66 7.10 -5.41
CA ASN A 603 -2.04 8.42 -5.51
C ASN A 603 -2.24 9.25 -4.23
N ALA A 604 -2.92 8.71 -3.22
CA ALA A 604 -3.20 9.34 -1.93
C ALA A 604 -2.27 8.78 -0.84
N LEU A 605 -1.02 8.55 -1.21
CA LEU A 605 0.06 8.07 -0.34
C LEU A 605 1.06 9.20 -0.09
N ALA A 606 1.64 9.22 1.12
CA ALA A 606 2.70 10.14 1.49
C ALA A 606 3.81 9.43 2.25
N ILE A 607 5.05 9.88 2.08
CA ILE A 607 6.20 9.46 2.88
C ILE A 607 6.71 10.69 3.61
N ARG A 608 6.83 10.60 4.94
CA ARG A 608 7.39 11.67 5.77
C ARG A 608 8.91 11.77 5.61
N LEU A 609 9.43 12.97 5.40
CA LEU A 609 10.86 13.25 5.20
C LEU A 609 11.52 13.95 6.41
N THR A 610 10.77 14.24 7.47
CA THR A 610 11.25 14.95 8.69
C THR A 610 11.02 14.15 9.96
N SER A 611 11.85 14.34 11.01
CA SER A 611 11.75 13.70 12.33
C SER A 611 10.43 14.03 13.07
N PRO A 612 10.03 13.30 14.14
CA PRO A 612 10.61 12.04 14.67
C PRO A 612 10.31 10.78 13.84
N LYS A 613 9.34 10.83 12.92
CA LYS A 613 8.90 9.66 12.13
C LYS A 613 9.39 9.72 10.68
N GLU A 614 10.67 10.02 10.48
CA GLU A 614 11.25 10.07 9.14
C GLU A 614 11.12 8.69 8.46
N GLY A 615 10.62 8.66 7.21
CA GLY A 615 10.39 7.42 6.45
C GLY A 615 9.07 6.72 6.73
N GLU A 616 8.19 7.28 7.55
CA GLU A 616 6.85 6.77 7.76
C GLU A 616 6.01 6.91 6.47
N LEU A 617 5.44 5.81 5.99
CA LEU A 617 4.44 5.82 4.92
C LEU A 617 3.06 6.07 5.54
N LEU A 618 2.45 7.19 5.16
CA LEU A 618 1.07 7.52 5.47
C LEU A 618 0.17 7.00 4.36
N ASP A 619 -0.64 6.00 4.70
CA ASP A 619 -1.73 5.46 3.88
C ASP A 619 -3.04 5.50 4.68
N PHE A 620 -3.81 6.57 4.48
CA PHE A 620 -5.10 6.73 5.18
C PHE A 620 -6.27 6.04 4.47
N PHE A 621 -6.08 5.59 3.23
CA PHE A 621 -7.18 5.24 2.32
C PHE A 621 -7.02 3.86 1.65
N GLY A 622 -6.03 3.08 2.05
CA GLY A 622 -5.80 1.73 1.53
C GLY A 622 -5.08 1.70 0.17
N GLY A 623 -4.30 2.74 -0.15
CA GLY A 623 -3.54 2.81 -1.41
C GLY A 623 -2.53 1.67 -1.56
N LEU A 624 -1.92 1.18 -0.48
CA LEU A 624 -1.00 0.04 -0.51
C LEU A 624 -1.74 -1.26 -0.87
N LEU A 625 -2.93 -1.46 -0.31
CA LEU A 625 -3.78 -2.61 -0.62
C LEU A 625 -4.22 -2.60 -2.08
N ASP A 626 -4.63 -1.43 -2.59
CA ASP A 626 -5.05 -1.28 -3.98
C ASP A 626 -3.87 -1.42 -4.96
N LEU A 627 -2.66 -0.99 -4.57
CA LEU A 627 -1.44 -1.25 -5.34
C LEU A 627 -1.16 -2.75 -5.45
N ARG A 628 -1.23 -3.49 -4.34
CA ARG A 628 -1.07 -4.96 -4.32
C ARG A 628 -2.15 -5.66 -5.15
N SER A 629 -3.40 -5.21 -5.02
CA SER A 629 -4.55 -5.76 -5.73
C SER A 629 -4.64 -5.32 -7.19
N ARG A 630 -3.76 -4.43 -7.64
CA ARG A 630 -3.75 -3.80 -8.98
C ARG A 630 -5.08 -3.13 -9.33
N GLN A 631 -5.62 -2.35 -8.39
CA GLN A 631 -6.90 -1.66 -8.51
C GLN A 631 -6.75 -0.14 -8.57
N ILE A 632 -7.60 0.51 -9.37
CA ILE A 632 -7.83 1.95 -9.36
C ILE A 632 -9.13 2.19 -8.59
N ARG A 633 -9.00 2.71 -7.37
CA ARG A 633 -10.12 3.03 -6.48
C ARG A 633 -10.18 4.52 -6.18
N VAL A 634 -11.37 5.09 -6.21
CA VAL A 634 -11.61 6.49 -5.86
C VAL A 634 -11.77 6.69 -4.35
N LEU A 635 -11.42 7.88 -3.84
CA LEU A 635 -11.48 8.18 -2.40
C LEU A 635 -12.92 8.35 -1.86
N HIS A 636 -13.86 8.82 -2.70
CA HIS A 636 -15.26 9.01 -2.33
C HIS A 636 -16.18 9.04 -3.56
N ALA A 637 -17.47 8.76 -3.35
CA ALA A 637 -18.48 8.60 -4.41
C ALA A 637 -18.65 9.85 -5.31
N ASN A 638 -18.57 11.05 -4.73
CA ASN A 638 -18.78 12.31 -5.46
C ASN A 638 -17.59 12.76 -6.31
N SER A 639 -16.45 12.07 -6.25
CA SER A 639 -15.20 12.50 -6.88
C SER A 639 -15.33 12.75 -8.38
N PHE A 640 -16.08 11.93 -9.11
CA PHE A 640 -16.31 12.13 -10.55
C PHE A 640 -17.34 13.23 -10.86
N ILE A 641 -18.25 13.51 -9.93
CA ILE A 641 -19.21 14.60 -10.06
C ILE A 641 -18.49 15.94 -9.86
N GLU A 642 -17.65 16.02 -8.83
CA GLU A 642 -16.81 17.18 -8.53
C GLU A 642 -15.82 17.46 -9.66
N ASP A 643 -15.13 16.42 -10.15
CA ASP A 643 -14.13 16.54 -11.20
C ASP A 643 -14.27 15.44 -12.28
N PRO A 644 -14.96 15.74 -13.40
CA PRO A 644 -15.16 14.80 -14.50
C PRO A 644 -13.86 14.32 -15.15
N THR A 645 -12.77 15.09 -15.03
CA THR A 645 -11.49 14.72 -15.65
C THR A 645 -10.87 13.50 -14.97
N ARG A 646 -11.27 13.19 -13.73
CA ARG A 646 -10.87 11.98 -13.01
C ARG A 646 -11.31 10.71 -13.73
N ILE A 647 -12.38 10.72 -14.53
CA ILE A 647 -12.76 9.55 -15.35
C ILE A 647 -11.65 9.21 -16.35
N TYR A 648 -11.13 10.23 -17.05
CA TYR A 648 -10.06 10.07 -18.03
C TYR A 648 -8.74 9.68 -17.35
N ARG A 649 -8.48 10.25 -16.17
CA ARG A 649 -7.32 9.87 -15.34
C ARG A 649 -7.40 8.43 -14.86
N ALA A 650 -8.57 7.96 -14.44
CA ALA A 650 -8.79 6.57 -14.01
C ALA A 650 -8.41 5.62 -15.14
N VAL A 651 -8.92 5.89 -16.36
CA VAL A 651 -8.56 5.11 -17.55
C VAL A 651 -7.07 5.18 -17.84
N ARG A 652 -6.49 6.38 -17.81
CA ARG A 652 -5.05 6.58 -18.05
C ARG A 652 -4.20 5.77 -17.08
N PHE A 653 -4.49 5.81 -15.78
CA PHE A 653 -3.75 5.03 -14.78
C PHE A 653 -4.00 3.53 -14.91
N ALA A 654 -5.25 3.10 -15.12
CA ALA A 654 -5.60 1.70 -15.31
C ALA A 654 -4.78 1.08 -16.47
N VAL A 655 -4.72 1.74 -17.63
CA VAL A 655 -3.98 1.20 -18.78
C VAL A 655 -2.47 1.40 -18.67
N ARG A 656 -2.00 2.51 -18.08
CA ARG A 656 -0.56 2.77 -17.90
C ARG A 656 0.06 1.74 -16.95
N LEU A 657 -0.62 1.44 -15.85
CA LEU A 657 -0.15 0.54 -14.80
C LEU A 657 -0.59 -0.91 -15.01
N SER A 658 -1.41 -1.18 -16.04
CA SER A 658 -2.06 -2.49 -16.26
C SER A 658 -2.91 -2.94 -15.07
N PHE A 659 -3.60 -1.98 -14.45
CA PHE A 659 -4.53 -2.16 -13.33
C PHE A 659 -5.97 -2.24 -13.83
N ARG A 660 -6.88 -2.69 -12.96
CA ARG A 660 -8.32 -2.69 -13.21
C ARG A 660 -8.99 -1.56 -12.44
N ILE A 661 -10.04 -0.97 -12.99
CA ILE A 661 -10.91 -0.08 -12.22
C ILE A 661 -11.73 -0.95 -11.28
N GLU A 662 -11.78 -0.56 -10.02
CA GLU A 662 -12.52 -1.27 -8.99
C GLU A 662 -14.04 -1.22 -9.26
N PRO A 663 -14.82 -2.29 -9.00
CA PRO A 663 -16.21 -2.37 -9.44
C PRO A 663 -17.09 -1.20 -8.98
N GLN A 664 -16.99 -0.80 -7.70
CA GLN A 664 -17.77 0.32 -7.17
C GLN A 664 -17.33 1.66 -7.79
N THR A 665 -16.04 1.83 -8.05
CA THR A 665 -15.48 2.98 -8.75
C THR A 665 -16.00 3.06 -10.19
N GLU A 666 -16.13 1.93 -10.89
CA GLU A 666 -16.77 1.86 -12.20
C GLU A 666 -18.26 2.25 -12.13
N GLU A 667 -19.00 1.79 -11.12
CA GLU A 667 -20.38 2.21 -10.88
C GLU A 667 -20.49 3.72 -10.66
N TYR A 668 -19.60 4.33 -9.88
CA TYR A 668 -19.57 5.79 -9.69
C TYR A 668 -19.27 6.54 -10.99
N ILE A 669 -18.39 6.03 -11.85
CA ILE A 669 -18.14 6.62 -13.18
C ILE A 669 -19.43 6.59 -14.02
N ARG A 670 -20.12 5.43 -14.06
CA ARG A 670 -21.35 5.27 -14.83
C ARG A 670 -22.45 6.18 -14.31
N TYR A 671 -22.66 6.22 -13.00
CA TYR A 671 -23.61 7.10 -12.35
C TYR A 671 -23.34 8.57 -12.66
N ALA A 672 -22.08 9.02 -12.58
CA ALA A 672 -21.73 10.40 -12.88
C ALA A 672 -22.03 10.77 -14.34
N ILE A 673 -21.77 9.87 -15.30
CA ILE A 673 -22.10 10.06 -16.73
C ILE A 673 -23.62 10.07 -16.95
N GLU A 674 -24.36 9.15 -16.33
CA GLU A 674 -25.81 8.98 -16.50
C GLU A 674 -26.62 10.08 -15.82
N SER A 675 -26.11 10.67 -14.74
CA SER A 675 -26.76 11.77 -14.01
C SER A 675 -27.04 13.02 -14.86
N GLY A 676 -26.40 13.12 -16.03
CA GLY A 676 -26.52 14.28 -16.91
C GLY A 676 -25.88 15.56 -16.35
N VAL A 677 -25.17 15.49 -15.23
CA VAL A 677 -24.51 16.64 -14.59
C VAL A 677 -23.58 17.35 -15.58
N TYR A 678 -22.85 16.60 -16.40
CA TYR A 678 -21.94 17.19 -17.39
C TYR A 678 -22.66 17.90 -18.55
N GLU A 679 -23.81 17.38 -18.98
CA GLU A 679 -24.64 18.03 -20.00
C GLU A 679 -25.22 19.34 -19.45
N ARG A 680 -25.74 19.29 -18.22
CA ARG A 680 -26.31 20.43 -17.52
C ARG A 680 -25.26 21.53 -17.30
N LEU A 681 -24.08 21.19 -16.80
CA LEU A 681 -22.96 22.13 -16.62
C LEU A 681 -22.50 22.78 -17.93
N ARG A 682 -22.47 22.03 -19.03
CA ARG A 682 -22.06 22.55 -20.35
C ARG A 682 -23.10 23.53 -20.93
N LEU A 683 -24.38 23.32 -20.61
CA LEU A 683 -25.48 24.17 -21.05
C LEU A 683 -25.65 25.42 -20.16
N GLU A 684 -25.49 25.28 -18.85
CA GLU A 684 -25.75 26.34 -17.86
C GLU A 684 -24.54 27.25 -17.63
N ASN A 685 -23.31 26.73 -17.72
CA ASN A 685 -22.09 27.49 -17.41
C ASN A 685 -21.22 27.75 -18.63
N HIS A 686 -21.34 28.95 -19.21
CA HIS A 686 -20.35 29.51 -20.15
C HIS A 686 -18.98 29.83 -19.49
N GLN A 687 -18.84 29.60 -18.18
CA GLN A 687 -17.68 29.99 -17.34
C GLN A 687 -16.86 28.80 -16.79
N ALA A 688 -16.88 27.61 -17.41
CA ALA A 688 -16.01 26.49 -16.99
C ALA A 688 -14.80 26.25 -17.93
N PRO A 689 -13.95 27.26 -18.25
CA PRO A 689 -12.80 27.06 -19.13
C PRO A 689 -11.79 26.07 -18.54
N ALA A 690 -11.70 25.97 -17.21
CA ALA A 690 -10.79 25.05 -16.54
C ALA A 690 -11.10 23.58 -16.80
N LEU A 691 -12.38 23.17 -16.76
CA LEU A 691 -12.78 21.79 -17.11
C LEU A 691 -12.34 21.45 -18.54
N THR A 692 -12.55 22.38 -19.47
CA THR A 692 -12.26 22.15 -20.88
C THR A 692 -10.77 22.03 -21.18
N THR A 693 -9.94 22.88 -20.56
CA THR A 693 -8.47 22.81 -20.68
C THR A 693 -7.92 21.53 -20.06
N ARG A 694 -8.41 21.16 -18.86
CA ARG A 694 -7.98 19.94 -18.15
C ARG A 694 -8.39 18.67 -18.92
N LEU A 695 -9.59 18.65 -19.48
CA LEU A 695 -10.06 17.55 -20.32
C LEU A 695 -9.20 17.39 -21.59
N LYS A 696 -8.87 18.50 -22.27
CA LYS A 696 -7.94 18.48 -23.41
C LYS A 696 -6.57 17.91 -23.02
N ALA A 697 -6.05 18.28 -21.85
CA ALA A 697 -4.77 17.77 -21.36
C ALA A 697 -4.81 16.25 -21.13
N GLU A 698 -5.84 15.73 -20.44
CA GLU A 698 -5.99 14.29 -20.21
C GLU A 698 -6.19 13.50 -21.52
N LEU A 699 -6.94 14.04 -22.48
CA LEU A 699 -7.05 13.46 -23.83
C LEU A 699 -5.71 13.45 -24.57
N LYS A 700 -4.93 14.54 -24.47
CA LYS A 700 -3.60 14.60 -25.07
C LYS A 700 -2.69 13.52 -24.49
N TYR A 701 -2.63 13.37 -23.16
CA TYR A 701 -1.85 12.32 -22.51
C TYR A 701 -2.26 10.92 -22.98
N ILE A 702 -3.57 10.64 -23.03
CA ILE A 702 -4.11 9.35 -23.48
C ILE A 702 -3.78 9.08 -24.95
N LEU A 703 -4.04 10.04 -25.83
CA LEU A 703 -3.92 9.87 -27.28
C LEU A 703 -2.48 9.95 -27.78
N GLN A 704 -1.56 10.55 -27.02
CA GLN A 704 -0.13 10.59 -27.34
C GLN A 704 0.57 9.29 -26.89
N ALA A 705 0.10 8.66 -25.82
CA ALA A 705 0.73 7.48 -25.23
C ALA A 705 0.69 6.23 -26.14
N PRO A 706 1.64 5.29 -26.00
CA PRO A 706 1.65 4.05 -26.77
C PRO A 706 0.41 3.17 -26.49
N TYR A 707 -0.15 3.28 -25.28
CA TYR A 707 -1.35 2.57 -24.82
C TYR A 707 -2.68 3.26 -25.19
N TRP A 708 -2.69 4.22 -26.12
CA TRP A 708 -3.92 4.93 -26.51
C TRP A 708 -5.06 4.00 -26.96
N LYS A 709 -4.74 2.83 -27.53
CA LYS A 709 -5.73 1.85 -28.01
C LYS A 709 -6.57 1.26 -26.86
N PRO A 710 -5.99 0.54 -25.88
CA PRO A 710 -6.77 0.04 -24.75
C PRO A 710 -7.43 1.18 -23.96
N ALA A 711 -6.80 2.36 -23.88
CA ALA A 711 -7.40 3.53 -23.23
C ALA A 711 -8.71 3.96 -23.91
N LEU A 712 -8.70 4.08 -25.24
CA LEU A 712 -9.88 4.52 -25.99
C LEU A 712 -11.00 3.47 -25.94
N THR A 713 -10.65 2.17 -25.96
CA THR A 713 -11.62 1.09 -25.77
C THR A 713 -12.25 1.14 -24.37
N LEU A 714 -11.46 1.37 -23.33
CA LEU A 714 -11.97 1.48 -21.97
C LEU A 714 -12.85 2.72 -21.77
N LEU A 715 -12.47 3.87 -22.35
CA LEU A 715 -13.31 5.07 -22.37
C LEU A 715 -14.68 4.81 -23.04
N ASP A 716 -14.71 4.06 -24.13
CA ASP A 716 -15.96 3.69 -24.81
C ASP A 716 -16.81 2.74 -23.96
N HIS A 717 -16.19 1.72 -23.35
CA HIS A 717 -16.88 0.77 -22.46
C HIS A 717 -17.53 1.45 -21.24
N LEU A 718 -16.86 2.43 -20.67
CA LEU A 718 -17.38 3.23 -19.56
C LEU A 718 -18.42 4.27 -20.01
N GLY A 719 -18.61 4.47 -21.31
CA GLY A 719 -19.46 5.53 -21.86
C GLY A 719 -18.86 6.93 -21.76
N ALA A 720 -17.60 7.07 -21.35
CA ALA A 720 -16.93 8.34 -21.10
C ALA A 720 -16.74 9.20 -22.36
N LEU A 721 -16.73 8.60 -23.56
CA LEU A 721 -16.72 9.34 -24.83
C LEU A 721 -17.94 10.27 -24.98
N ARG A 722 -19.05 9.96 -24.32
CA ARG A 722 -20.25 10.81 -24.29
C ARG A 722 -19.99 12.18 -23.64
N CYS A 723 -18.97 12.29 -22.79
CA CYS A 723 -18.56 13.57 -22.20
C CYS A 723 -17.99 14.53 -23.26
N LEU A 724 -17.47 14.03 -24.40
CA LEU A 724 -17.08 14.89 -25.53
C LEU A 724 -18.32 15.32 -26.33
N HIS A 725 -19.17 14.35 -26.66
CA HIS A 725 -20.43 14.57 -27.34
C HIS A 725 -21.36 13.35 -27.16
N GLN A 726 -22.65 13.57 -26.91
CA GLN A 726 -23.60 12.51 -26.55
C GLN A 726 -23.73 11.39 -27.60
N SER A 727 -23.57 11.72 -28.89
CA SER A 727 -23.61 10.75 -29.99
C SER A 727 -22.28 10.04 -30.27
N LEU A 728 -21.19 10.41 -29.59
CA LEU A 728 -19.87 9.84 -29.86
C LEU A 728 -19.76 8.45 -29.25
N LYS A 729 -19.64 7.44 -30.11
CA LYS A 729 -19.37 6.04 -29.76
C LYS A 729 -18.30 5.49 -30.68
N LEU A 730 -17.49 4.56 -30.17
CA LEU A 730 -16.40 3.94 -30.92
C LEU A 730 -16.93 2.82 -31.84
N THR A 731 -17.66 3.21 -32.89
CA THR A 731 -18.18 2.25 -33.88
C THR A 731 -17.04 1.49 -34.57
N PRO A 732 -17.29 0.29 -35.14
CA PRO A 732 -16.26 -0.46 -35.87
C PRO A 732 -15.60 0.35 -36.99
N GLN A 733 -16.38 1.21 -37.66
CA GLN A 733 -15.87 2.11 -38.69
C GLN A 733 -14.95 3.19 -38.11
N LEU A 734 -15.37 3.87 -37.03
CA LEU A 734 -14.56 4.90 -36.39
C LEU A 734 -13.28 4.30 -35.80
N TRP A 735 -13.36 3.14 -35.17
CA TRP A 735 -12.21 2.42 -34.65
C TRP A 735 -11.20 2.08 -35.75
N TRP A 736 -11.69 1.60 -36.89
CA TRP A 736 -10.85 1.37 -38.07
C TRP A 736 -10.19 2.67 -38.54
N GLN A 737 -10.94 3.78 -38.61
CA GLN A 737 -10.40 5.08 -39.04
C GLN A 737 -9.28 5.57 -38.11
N VAL A 738 -9.47 5.56 -36.79
CA VAL A 738 -8.45 6.00 -35.81
C VAL A 738 -7.20 5.10 -35.88
N ARG A 739 -7.36 3.79 -36.05
CA ARG A 739 -6.23 2.86 -36.24
C ARG A 739 -5.50 3.10 -37.56
N CYS A 740 -6.25 3.33 -38.62
CA CYS A 740 -5.71 3.57 -39.96
C CYS A 740 -4.90 4.87 -40.00
N VAL A 741 -5.48 5.98 -39.51
CA VAL A 741 -4.77 7.27 -39.43
C VAL A 741 -3.54 7.16 -38.55
N SER A 742 -3.60 6.43 -37.43
CA SER A 742 -2.44 6.24 -36.55
C SER A 742 -1.29 5.51 -37.23
N ARG A 743 -1.59 4.57 -38.14
CA ARG A 743 -0.55 3.92 -38.96
C ARG A 743 -0.01 4.87 -40.03
N TRP A 744 -0.86 5.68 -40.64
CA TRP A 744 -0.48 6.65 -41.66
C TRP A 744 0.42 7.75 -41.11
N LEU A 745 0.08 8.30 -39.94
CA LEU A 745 0.84 9.35 -39.28
C LEU A 745 2.32 8.98 -39.14
N ARG A 746 2.64 7.75 -38.70
CA ARG A 746 4.03 7.26 -38.62
C ARG A 746 4.78 7.25 -39.96
N LEU A 747 4.08 7.18 -41.09
CA LEU A 747 4.68 7.21 -42.44
C LEU A 747 4.78 8.63 -43.01
N LEU A 748 3.86 9.53 -42.61
CA LEU A 748 3.75 10.88 -43.16
C LEU A 748 4.52 11.92 -42.33
N ASP A 749 4.79 11.64 -41.06
CA ASP A 749 5.33 12.60 -40.09
C ASP A 749 6.78 13.04 -40.35
N ALA A 750 7.60 12.16 -40.94
CA ALA A 750 9.04 12.39 -41.14
C ALA A 750 9.42 13.73 -41.81
N GLU A 751 8.49 14.35 -42.54
CA GLU A 751 8.69 15.63 -43.24
C GLU A 751 7.69 16.74 -42.83
N ASN A 752 6.65 16.43 -42.02
CA ASN A 752 5.49 17.31 -41.82
C ASN A 752 5.24 17.75 -40.37
N ASN A 753 6.00 17.25 -39.39
CA ASN A 753 5.90 17.62 -37.96
C ASN A 753 4.46 17.62 -37.42
N LEU A 754 3.77 16.49 -37.59
CA LEU A 754 2.35 16.33 -37.30
C LEU A 754 2.14 16.00 -35.82
N GLU A 755 1.23 16.74 -35.17
CA GLU A 755 0.78 16.40 -33.82
C GLU A 755 -0.12 15.16 -33.83
N HIS A 756 0.47 13.97 -33.66
CA HIS A 756 -0.24 12.69 -33.79
C HIS A 756 -1.49 12.56 -32.89
N TRP A 757 -1.41 13.06 -31.66
CA TRP A 757 -2.53 13.03 -30.71
C TRP A 757 -3.70 13.88 -31.20
N LEU A 758 -3.40 15.06 -31.78
CA LEU A 758 -4.39 16.02 -32.24
C LEU A 758 -5.12 15.47 -33.47
N VAL A 759 -4.39 14.88 -34.44
CA VAL A 759 -5.03 14.27 -35.61
C VAL A 759 -5.91 13.08 -35.23
N ARG A 760 -5.53 12.28 -34.22
CA ARG A 760 -6.41 11.22 -33.69
C ARG A 760 -7.70 11.79 -33.09
N LEU A 761 -7.59 12.87 -32.31
CA LEU A 761 -8.74 13.57 -31.75
C LEU A 761 -9.63 14.16 -32.84
N GLU A 762 -9.05 14.74 -33.88
CA GLU A 762 -9.78 15.25 -35.04
C GLU A 762 -10.57 14.16 -35.78
N VAL A 763 -10.04 12.93 -35.88
CA VAL A 763 -10.80 11.81 -36.46
C VAL A 763 -12.02 11.46 -35.60
N LEU A 764 -11.91 11.50 -34.27
CA LEU A 764 -13.04 11.31 -33.36
C LEU A 764 -14.10 12.40 -33.55
N ILE A 765 -13.68 13.67 -33.55
CA ILE A 765 -14.59 14.82 -33.72
C ILE A 765 -15.22 14.82 -35.11
N ALA A 766 -14.46 14.46 -36.15
CA ALA A 766 -14.98 14.39 -37.52
C ALA A 766 -16.15 13.41 -37.67
N ASN A 767 -16.26 12.39 -36.80
CA ASN A 767 -17.38 11.45 -36.80
C ASN A 767 -18.72 12.07 -36.37
N LEU A 768 -18.70 13.25 -35.75
CA LEU A 768 -19.91 13.98 -35.37
C LEU A 768 -20.59 14.63 -36.59
N GLU A 769 -21.83 15.06 -36.39
CA GLU A 769 -22.57 15.87 -37.37
C GLU A 769 -21.81 17.14 -37.76
N PRO A 770 -21.75 17.54 -39.05
CA PRO A 770 -20.96 18.68 -39.50
C PRO A 770 -21.17 19.97 -38.70
N SER A 771 -22.41 20.26 -38.30
CA SER A 771 -22.76 21.46 -37.52
C SER A 771 -22.17 21.47 -36.11
N GLN A 772 -21.84 20.31 -35.54
CA GLN A 772 -21.40 20.18 -34.14
C GLN A 772 -19.87 20.15 -33.99
N ARG A 773 -19.13 19.82 -35.06
CA ARG A 773 -17.66 19.62 -35.01
C ARG A 773 -16.91 20.86 -34.53
N GLY A 774 -17.26 22.03 -35.08
CA GLY A 774 -16.68 23.30 -34.70
C GLY A 774 -16.91 23.62 -33.23
N GLN A 775 -18.15 23.46 -32.74
CA GLN A 775 -18.49 23.73 -31.35
C GLN A 775 -17.72 22.84 -30.37
N VAL A 776 -17.59 21.54 -30.67
CA VAL A 776 -16.82 20.62 -29.82
C VAL A 776 -15.33 20.99 -29.81
N ALA A 777 -14.75 21.33 -30.97
CA ALA A 777 -13.36 21.76 -31.07
C ALA A 777 -13.09 23.09 -30.34
N THR A 778 -14.01 24.05 -30.45
CA THR A 778 -13.96 25.33 -29.71
C THR A 778 -14.06 25.09 -28.20
N ASN A 779 -14.99 24.24 -27.77
CA ASN A 779 -15.14 23.92 -26.35
C ASN A 779 -13.87 23.30 -25.78
N LEU A 780 -13.18 22.43 -26.52
CA LEU A 780 -11.89 21.85 -26.10
C LEU A 780 -10.70 22.83 -26.23
N GLN A 781 -10.92 24.07 -26.69
CA GLN A 781 -9.86 25.06 -26.92
C GLN A 781 -8.75 24.51 -27.85
N LEU A 782 -9.15 23.87 -28.95
CA LEU A 782 -8.21 23.41 -29.97
C LEU A 782 -7.65 24.60 -30.77
N PRO A 783 -6.47 24.45 -31.42
CA PRO A 783 -5.90 25.52 -32.24
C PRO A 783 -6.88 26.03 -33.29
N LYS A 784 -6.85 27.33 -33.60
CA LYS A 784 -7.79 27.97 -34.55
C LYS A 784 -7.86 27.24 -35.89
N ASP A 785 -6.71 26.87 -36.45
CA ASP A 785 -6.62 26.11 -37.70
C ASP A 785 -7.33 24.76 -37.63
N THR A 786 -7.37 24.12 -36.46
CA THR A 786 -8.09 22.86 -36.23
C THR A 786 -9.59 23.07 -36.22
N ILE A 787 -10.06 24.15 -35.58
CA ILE A 787 -11.47 24.50 -35.53
C ILE A 787 -11.98 24.79 -36.95
N GLU A 788 -11.27 25.65 -37.69
CA GLU A 788 -11.62 26.00 -39.08
C GLU A 788 -11.61 24.76 -39.99
N ARG A 789 -10.58 23.91 -39.88
CA ARG A 789 -10.49 22.64 -40.61
C ARG A 789 -11.68 21.73 -40.34
N LEU A 790 -12.07 21.54 -39.09
CA LEU A 790 -13.18 20.66 -38.72
C LEU A 790 -14.55 21.20 -39.17
N GLN A 791 -14.72 22.53 -39.19
CA GLN A 791 -15.92 23.20 -39.73
C GLN A 791 -16.03 23.02 -41.25
N GLN A 792 -14.93 23.20 -41.98
CA GLN A 792 -14.91 23.12 -43.45
C GLN A 792 -14.82 21.67 -43.97
N LEU A 793 -14.53 20.68 -43.12
CA LEU A 793 -14.24 19.31 -43.53
C LEU A 793 -15.35 18.68 -44.39
N ALA A 794 -16.62 18.95 -44.10
CA ALA A 794 -17.74 18.42 -44.88
C ALA A 794 -17.77 18.98 -46.31
N GLN A 795 -17.52 20.28 -46.45
CA GLN A 795 -17.42 20.94 -47.75
C GLN A 795 -16.22 20.40 -48.54
N ILE A 796 -15.03 20.35 -47.92
CA ILE A 796 -13.82 19.82 -48.57
C ILE A 796 -14.04 18.36 -48.99
N GLN A 797 -14.66 17.54 -48.15
CA GLN A 797 -14.98 16.16 -48.48
C GLN A 797 -15.92 16.07 -49.69
N ALA A 798 -16.94 16.93 -49.78
CA ALA A 798 -17.85 16.98 -50.91
C ALA A 798 -17.14 17.42 -52.20
N GLU A 799 -16.36 18.49 -52.16
CA GLU A 799 -15.59 19.00 -53.30
C GLU A 799 -14.58 17.96 -53.82
N VAL A 800 -13.86 17.29 -52.91
CA VAL A 800 -12.90 16.23 -53.29
C VAL A 800 -13.62 15.02 -53.86
N THR A 801 -14.75 14.61 -53.29
CA THR A 801 -15.52 13.46 -53.78
C THR A 801 -16.12 13.73 -55.17
N GLN A 802 -16.57 14.95 -55.42
CA GLN A 802 -17.17 15.35 -56.70
C GLN A 802 -16.11 15.56 -57.78
N ASN A 803 -15.02 16.29 -57.49
CA ASN A 803 -14.12 16.78 -58.52
C ASN A 803 -12.89 15.90 -58.77
N LEU A 804 -12.36 15.21 -57.74
CA LEU A 804 -11.13 14.43 -57.89
C LEU A 804 -11.25 13.27 -58.92
N PRO A 805 -12.40 12.59 -59.09
CA PRO A 805 -12.55 11.57 -60.13
C PRO A 805 -12.38 12.06 -61.58
N TYR A 806 -12.53 13.36 -61.84
CA TYR A 806 -12.37 13.95 -63.17
C TYR A 806 -10.91 14.31 -63.50
N CYS A 807 -10.02 14.32 -62.52
CA CYS A 807 -8.59 14.56 -62.75
C CYS A 807 -7.93 13.29 -63.32
N GLN A 808 -7.54 13.32 -64.60
CA GLN A 808 -6.93 12.18 -65.28
C GLN A 808 -5.40 12.20 -65.16
N ARG A 809 -4.80 13.38 -65.05
CA ARG A 809 -3.34 13.56 -64.96
C ARG A 809 -2.87 13.74 -63.52
N LYS A 810 -1.63 13.33 -63.24
CA LYS A 810 -1.00 13.52 -61.92
C LYS A 810 -0.84 15.01 -61.60
N SER A 811 -0.55 15.83 -62.60
CA SER A 811 -0.47 17.29 -62.43
C SER A 811 -1.82 17.94 -62.10
N GLU A 812 -2.92 17.45 -62.65
CA GLU A 812 -4.29 17.89 -62.33
C GLU A 812 -4.65 17.53 -60.88
N ILE A 813 -4.38 16.28 -60.48
CA ILE A 813 -4.55 15.81 -59.10
C ILE A 813 -3.75 16.68 -58.13
N TYR A 814 -2.47 16.95 -58.45
CA TYR A 814 -1.61 17.79 -57.62
C TYR A 814 -2.13 19.23 -57.51
N LYS A 815 -2.50 19.86 -58.64
CA LYS A 815 -3.01 21.24 -58.66
C LYS A 815 -4.33 21.38 -57.92
N PHE A 816 -5.20 20.38 -58.01
CA PHE A 816 -6.47 20.37 -57.29
C PHE A 816 -6.26 20.16 -55.78
N LEU A 817 -5.40 19.23 -55.37
CA LEU A 817 -5.23 18.89 -53.95
C LEU A 817 -4.34 19.88 -53.18
N ARG A 818 -3.38 20.56 -53.83
CA ARG A 818 -2.44 21.49 -53.17
C ARG A 818 -3.11 22.71 -52.52
N GLN A 819 -4.37 23.00 -52.86
CA GLN A 819 -5.11 24.12 -52.28
C GLN A 819 -5.63 23.83 -50.87
N TYR A 820 -5.71 22.55 -50.49
CA TYR A 820 -6.21 22.14 -49.17
C TYR A 820 -5.06 21.89 -48.20
N GLN A 821 -5.32 22.14 -46.92
CA GLN A 821 -4.37 21.82 -45.86
C GLN A 821 -4.08 20.31 -45.81
N TYR A 822 -2.82 19.95 -45.55
CA TYR A 822 -2.34 18.57 -45.54
C TYR A 822 -3.15 17.66 -44.59
N VAL A 823 -3.43 18.14 -43.37
CA VAL A 823 -4.23 17.40 -42.37
C VAL A 823 -5.68 17.21 -42.82
N SER A 824 -6.29 18.21 -43.50
CA SER A 824 -7.65 18.07 -44.05
C SER A 824 -7.73 16.91 -45.04
N LEU A 825 -6.73 16.75 -45.90
CA LEU A 825 -6.67 15.64 -46.85
C LEU A 825 -6.49 14.29 -46.17
N ILE A 826 -5.74 14.21 -45.05
CA ILE A 826 -5.64 12.99 -44.24
C ILE A 826 -7.03 12.60 -43.68
N LEU A 827 -7.75 13.56 -43.10
CA LEU A 827 -9.10 13.35 -42.56
C LEU A 827 -10.10 12.92 -43.64
N VAL A 828 -10.06 13.56 -44.81
CA VAL A 828 -10.90 13.17 -45.95
C VAL A 828 -10.53 11.76 -46.42
N ALA A 829 -9.24 11.46 -46.59
CA ALA A 829 -8.77 10.17 -47.10
C ALA A 829 -9.21 9.00 -46.21
N VAL A 830 -9.05 9.12 -44.88
CA VAL A 830 -9.40 8.03 -43.97
C VAL A 830 -10.92 7.77 -43.95
N ARG A 831 -11.74 8.77 -44.26
CA ARG A 831 -13.20 8.68 -44.32
C ARG A 831 -13.74 8.32 -45.72
N SER A 832 -12.92 8.46 -46.75
CA SER A 832 -13.30 8.23 -48.14
C SER A 832 -13.33 6.75 -48.52
N PRO A 833 -14.14 6.33 -49.51
CA PRO A 833 -14.10 4.97 -50.08
C PRO A 833 -12.73 4.62 -50.67
N LYS A 834 -12.47 3.31 -50.86
CA LYS A 834 -11.17 2.77 -51.29
C LYS A 834 -10.58 3.42 -52.56
N PRO A 835 -11.36 3.70 -53.64
CA PRO A 835 -10.81 4.33 -54.85
C PRO A 835 -10.27 5.74 -54.58
N LEU A 836 -11.10 6.61 -53.97
CA LEU A 836 -10.73 7.98 -53.66
C LEU A 836 -9.59 8.05 -52.64
N ARG A 837 -9.63 7.17 -51.62
CA ARG A 837 -8.58 7.02 -50.62
C ARG A 837 -7.23 6.65 -51.25
N ARG A 838 -7.20 5.81 -52.29
CA ARG A 838 -5.96 5.43 -52.97
C ARG A 838 -5.32 6.63 -53.68
N THR A 839 -6.12 7.45 -54.35
CA THR A 839 -5.66 8.68 -55.03
C THR A 839 -5.13 9.69 -54.01
N LEU A 840 -5.88 9.95 -52.94
CA LEU A 840 -5.45 10.84 -51.85
C LEU A 840 -4.17 10.33 -51.17
N TRP A 841 -4.07 9.02 -50.93
CA TRP A 841 -2.87 8.39 -50.38
C TRP A 841 -1.65 8.56 -51.30
N GLN A 842 -1.84 8.39 -52.61
CA GLN A 842 -0.78 8.63 -53.60
C GLN A 842 -0.32 10.09 -53.58
N TYR A 843 -1.24 11.04 -53.46
CA TYR A 843 -0.88 12.44 -53.31
C TYR A 843 -0.06 12.68 -52.05
N LEU A 844 -0.55 12.25 -50.88
CA LEU A 844 0.06 12.47 -49.57
C LEU A 844 1.46 11.83 -49.42
N THR A 845 1.72 10.71 -50.11
CA THR A 845 2.98 9.95 -49.99
C THR A 845 3.97 10.20 -51.13
N GLN A 846 3.49 10.51 -52.33
CA GLN A 846 4.34 10.59 -53.53
C GLN A 846 4.24 11.96 -54.20
N LEU A 847 3.05 12.36 -54.68
CA LEU A 847 2.94 13.52 -55.56
C LEU A 847 3.29 14.84 -54.85
N SER A 848 2.94 14.98 -53.57
CA SER A 848 3.24 16.19 -52.80
C SER A 848 4.73 16.40 -52.55
N ARG A 849 5.55 15.34 -52.67
CA ARG A 849 7.01 15.38 -52.42
C ARG A 849 7.84 15.65 -53.68
N ILE A 850 7.22 15.60 -54.86
CA ILE A 850 7.91 15.83 -56.13
C ILE A 850 8.25 17.33 -56.24
N LYS A 851 9.53 17.62 -56.50
CA LYS A 851 10.04 18.98 -56.75
C LYS A 851 10.44 19.12 -58.23
N PRO A 852 10.38 20.33 -58.81
CA PRO A 852 10.92 20.55 -60.14
C PRO A 852 12.44 20.25 -60.15
N PRO A 853 13.01 19.68 -61.23
CA PRO A 853 14.44 19.36 -61.31
C PRO A 853 15.37 20.57 -61.24
N LEU A 854 14.86 21.75 -61.55
CA LEU A 854 15.56 23.04 -61.48
C LEU A 854 14.93 23.91 -60.39
N ASP A 855 15.77 24.67 -59.70
CA ASP A 855 15.35 25.67 -58.73
C ASP A 855 15.52 27.12 -59.24
N GLY A 856 15.20 28.11 -58.42
CA GLY A 856 15.34 29.52 -58.78
C GLY A 856 16.79 29.96 -59.04
N ASN A 857 17.78 29.32 -58.42
CA ASN A 857 19.19 29.62 -58.65
C ASN A 857 19.65 29.08 -60.01
N ASP A 858 19.16 27.90 -60.39
CA ASP A 858 19.36 27.32 -61.72
C ASP A 858 18.78 28.24 -62.82
N LEU A 859 17.58 28.80 -62.61
CA LEU A 859 16.98 29.76 -63.55
C LEU A 859 17.79 31.06 -63.68
N LYS A 860 18.36 31.55 -62.57
CA LYS A 860 19.26 32.71 -62.57
C LYS A 860 20.54 32.42 -63.35
N ALA A 861 21.12 31.24 -63.17
CA ALA A 861 22.31 30.80 -63.91
C ALA A 861 22.04 30.62 -65.41
N LEU A 862 20.79 30.32 -65.80
CA LEU A 862 20.35 30.24 -67.19
C LEU A 862 20.04 31.61 -67.84
N GLY A 863 20.23 32.73 -67.11
CA GLY A 863 20.09 34.09 -67.64
C GLY A 863 18.71 34.73 -67.50
N TYR A 864 17.79 34.12 -66.74
CA TYR A 864 16.47 34.72 -66.48
C TYR A 864 16.54 35.70 -65.31
N LYS A 865 15.88 36.86 -65.42
CA LYS A 865 15.79 37.85 -64.34
C LYS A 865 14.75 37.42 -63.28
N PRO A 866 15.05 37.52 -61.97
CA PRO A 866 14.07 37.24 -60.91
C PRO A 866 12.80 38.07 -61.08
N GLY A 867 11.63 37.43 -60.98
CA GLY A 867 10.33 38.07 -61.13
C GLY A 867 9.18 37.06 -61.25
N PRO A 868 7.93 37.51 -61.52
CA PRO A 868 6.76 36.64 -61.58
C PRO A 868 6.89 35.45 -62.55
N ILE A 869 7.73 35.59 -63.59
CA ILE A 869 8.00 34.54 -64.58
C ILE A 869 8.70 33.32 -63.98
N TYR A 870 9.46 33.46 -62.88
CA TYR A 870 10.08 32.33 -62.18
C TYR A 870 9.02 31.35 -61.66
N LYS A 871 7.96 31.89 -61.06
CA LYS A 871 6.85 31.07 -60.54
C LYS A 871 6.20 30.28 -61.68
N GLN A 872 5.95 30.94 -62.81
CA GLN A 872 5.36 30.29 -64.00
C GLN A 872 6.27 29.18 -64.55
N ILE A 873 7.57 29.44 -64.71
CA ILE A 873 8.54 28.46 -65.20
C ILE A 873 8.64 27.25 -64.25
N LEU A 874 8.70 27.49 -62.93
CA LEU A 874 8.80 26.43 -61.93
C LEU A 874 7.50 25.61 -61.82
N ASP A 875 6.32 26.24 -61.94
CA ASP A 875 5.01 25.56 -61.97
C ASP A 875 4.86 24.68 -63.23
N ASP A 876 5.34 25.15 -64.39
CA ASP A 876 5.31 24.38 -65.64
C ASP A 876 6.31 23.22 -65.63
N LEU A 877 7.52 23.44 -65.10
CA LEU A 877 8.50 22.38 -64.87
C LEU A 877 7.95 21.31 -63.93
N LEU A 878 7.33 21.73 -62.82
CA LEU A 878 6.69 20.82 -61.88
C LEU A 878 5.54 20.04 -62.53
N THR A 879 4.72 20.71 -63.34
CA THR A 879 3.63 20.06 -64.13
C THR A 879 4.19 18.97 -65.05
N ALA A 880 5.22 19.30 -65.83
CA ALA A 880 5.85 18.38 -66.78
C ALA A 880 6.57 17.21 -66.07
N THR A 881 7.16 17.46 -64.89
CA THR A 881 7.77 16.41 -64.06
C THR A 881 6.71 15.49 -63.45
N LEU A 882 5.60 16.03 -62.95
CA LEU A 882 4.50 15.25 -62.38
C LEU A 882 3.85 14.30 -63.41
N ASP A 883 3.72 14.76 -64.66
CA ASP A 883 3.16 13.97 -65.75
C ASP A 883 4.19 13.06 -66.46
N GLY A 884 5.44 13.01 -65.96
CA GLY A 884 6.48 12.12 -66.46
C GLY A 884 7.12 12.54 -67.78
N GLN A 885 6.95 13.79 -68.21
CA GLN A 885 7.55 14.34 -69.43
C GLN A 885 9.01 14.78 -69.23
N ILE A 886 9.40 15.06 -67.99
CA ILE A 886 10.75 15.51 -67.61
C ILE A 886 11.20 14.75 -66.38
N SER A 887 12.32 14.03 -66.48
CA SER A 887 12.89 13.25 -65.38
C SER A 887 14.19 13.82 -64.81
N ASP A 888 14.92 14.63 -65.57
CA ASP A 888 16.26 15.09 -65.19
C ASP A 888 16.50 16.60 -65.46
N ARG A 889 17.62 17.08 -64.93
CA ARG A 889 18.05 18.48 -65.07
C ARG A 889 18.37 18.89 -66.51
N ALA A 890 18.81 17.97 -67.36
CA ALA A 890 19.15 18.28 -68.75
C ALA A 890 17.88 18.51 -69.58
N GLN A 891 16.89 17.61 -69.45
CA GLN A 891 15.57 17.75 -70.04
C GLN A 891 14.85 19.01 -69.54
N ALA A 892 14.96 19.31 -68.24
CA ALA A 892 14.39 20.54 -67.68
C ALA A 892 15.01 21.81 -68.30
N LYS A 893 16.33 21.85 -68.51
CA LYS A 893 17.00 23.00 -69.18
C LYS A 893 16.55 23.17 -70.63
N ILE A 894 16.36 22.08 -71.36
CA ILE A 894 15.85 22.09 -72.74
C ILE A 894 14.42 22.61 -72.77
N PHE A 895 13.56 22.12 -71.86
CA PHE A 895 12.17 22.55 -71.73
C PHE A 895 12.07 24.06 -71.47
N VAL A 896 12.83 24.58 -70.51
CA VAL A 896 12.84 26.03 -70.20
C VAL A 896 13.27 26.85 -71.42
N LYS A 897 14.36 26.48 -72.11
CA LYS A 897 14.83 27.21 -73.31
C LYS A 897 13.85 27.16 -74.49
N ARG A 898 13.06 26.09 -74.61
CA ARG A 898 12.10 25.90 -75.70
C ARG A 898 10.82 26.70 -75.48
N HIS A 899 10.34 26.77 -74.24
CA HIS A 899 9.06 27.40 -73.90
C HIS A 899 9.20 28.85 -73.42
N TYR A 900 10.38 29.25 -72.98
CA TYR A 900 10.68 30.60 -72.48
C TYR A 900 11.95 31.12 -73.16
N SER A 901 11.87 32.30 -73.78
CA SER A 901 13.05 32.98 -74.32
C SER A 901 13.63 33.95 -73.28
N PRO A 902 14.94 33.92 -72.99
CA PRO A 902 15.53 34.88 -72.07
C PRO A 902 15.39 36.29 -72.67
N LYS A 903 14.76 37.21 -71.94
CA LYS A 903 14.72 38.63 -72.35
C LYS A 903 16.14 39.18 -72.31
N LEU A 904 16.77 39.29 -73.49
CA LEU A 904 18.03 40.00 -73.69
C LEU A 904 17.87 41.43 -73.15
N SER A 905 18.72 41.79 -72.19
CA SER A 905 18.83 43.15 -71.69
C SER A 905 19.32 44.05 -72.83
N LYS A 906 18.48 44.97 -73.30
CA LYS A 906 19.01 46.19 -73.95
C LYS A 906 19.88 46.88 -72.91
N LYS A 907 21.18 46.99 -73.19
CA LYS A 907 22.08 47.91 -72.48
C LYS A 907 21.59 49.34 -72.74
N ASN A 908 21.44 50.11 -71.68
CA ASN A 908 22.00 51.45 -71.56
C ASN A 908 22.48 51.61 -70.13
#